data_AF-A0A482VSF9-F1
#
_entry.id   AF-A0A482VSF9-F1
#
_cell.length_a   1.000
_cell.length_b   1.000
_cell.length_c   1.000
_cell.angle_alpha   90.00
_cell.angle_beta   90.00
_cell.angle_gamma   90.00
#
_symmetry.space_group_name_H-M   'P 1'
#
loop_
_entity.id
_entity.type
_entity.pdbx_description
1 polymer ?
#
loop_
_entity_poly.entity_id
_entity_poly.type
_entity_poly.pdbx_seq_one_letter_code
_entity_poly.pdbx_strand_id
1 'polypeptide(L)'
;MFEKHDAEHPGKFEGGGLVDVQGGFGWSNGVVLDLICRYQIVQKSRTMSPLLLLVAVVSVLSRVSGETQQSCDSKVFCQGNLLHTVQMAQIYNDSKSFVDLKMLHDEATTLRNFEVFFNDTNRNPTREEVRKFVSENFVDYKEFEDWIPPDFTDSPRFLSRIQDEEVKNFAQAIVNIWPTLARKMKQEVLDTPEYFTLIPVEHGFVVPGGRFREFYYWDSYWIIKGLLLNEMYDTVRGMLDNFLSLVDRYGFVPNGSRIYYLNRSQPPLLCLMISLYIQETNDTTWLANNIKLIDKELRFWLDHRVIDVPKDGVVYRMAHYACESGTPRPESYSEDVYTASYFKDEAEKTQLYADLKSAAESGFDFSSRWIINENGTNIGNLSLLHTRKIIPVDLNSFLCQAFVKISEFYVILHDFENARFWFEQANLLKKAIKEVFYNDEDGIWYDWNVELGQQRDYFYPSNFAPLWSGVYDLADAEILGGRAAKYLVDHCITDYDGGIPTSVVQSGEQWDFPAAWPPLQSIVILGLDQSGNCFAKNISRQLAQKWVTANIIGFNATGTMYEKYDALVPGQYGGGGEYGVQAGFGWTNGVVLELINLVLLVKVTLSECNNPIFCQGDLLRVIQMAGIFKDSKTFVDMSLVSTVDWTLRQFDIMMAKTQGSPTKNDVIEFVQNNFQPSHNELENWFPTDYQVSPPFLRKIKNVKVRNIAKHLLDLWPNLGRKIKPEVQQMPFKYSIIPIPNGFIVPGGRFREFYYWDSYWIIKGLLICDMKHTVKGMLDNFFKVVDMHGFIPNGGRIYYLDRSQPPLLTMMVADFVEVSNDVLWLKKNIKYLEKELKFWLTLKTIQIEKDGKTYHMARYRSLSDTPRPESYIEDIHTASRYRTEEEKRHCYTNIRTGAESGWDFSARWFFDKQGGNRGDLSSINPIRIIPVDLNAFLCRSFLIMHSFYTKFRNKERANYWLQKAKEWQRGIKDLLYNEEDGIWYDFDIELRIQRKHFYPSNFAPLWTGTYDPKDTVKLGTNATSYLHKYEIMKYVGGIPTSMVETGEQWDLPNAWAPLQAIIIFGLEKTEVPEAQELAKKLSDRWLQSLIKVTEDTHEFFEKYNAQLHGMYGGGGEYEVQTGFGWTNGVLLELIDHFFVKKKQEDL
;
A
#
# COMPACT_ATOMS: atom_id res chain seq x y z
N MET A 1 17.38 -40.78 -37.65
CA MET A 1 18.14 -41.08 -36.41
C MET A 1 17.10 -41.11 -35.29
N PHE A 2 16.30 -42.17 -35.14
CA PHE A 2 16.60 -43.47 -34.48
C PHE A 2 17.24 -43.24 -33.10
N GLU A 3 16.68 -43.65 -31.96
CA GLU A 3 15.93 -44.88 -31.69
C GLU A 3 15.02 -44.82 -30.43
N LYS A 4 13.96 -45.63 -30.47
CA LYS A 4 13.05 -46.03 -29.38
C LYS A 4 13.66 -47.17 -28.55
N HIS A 5 13.17 -47.39 -27.33
CA HIS A 5 12.84 -48.74 -26.87
C HIS A 5 11.78 -48.76 -25.76
N ASP A 6 10.70 -49.50 -26.01
CA ASP A 6 9.70 -50.02 -25.08
C ASP A 6 10.09 -51.44 -24.60
N ALA A 7 9.58 -51.85 -23.42
CA ALA A 7 9.04 -53.19 -23.07
C ALA A 7 8.93 -53.30 -21.52
N GLU A 8 7.73 -53.28 -20.91
CA GLU A 8 6.79 -54.39 -20.61
C GLU A 8 6.93 -55.02 -19.19
N HIS A 9 5.77 -55.10 -18.51
CA HIS A 9 5.42 -55.71 -17.21
C HIS A 9 5.48 -57.27 -17.22
N PRO A 10 5.01 -58.10 -16.23
CA PRO A 10 4.29 -57.85 -14.96
C PRO A 10 4.68 -58.74 -13.75
N GLY A 11 4.06 -58.50 -12.58
CA GLY A 11 4.05 -59.45 -11.45
C GLY A 11 3.08 -59.04 -10.34
N LYS A 12 1.79 -59.40 -10.49
CA LYS A 12 0.76 -59.38 -9.44
C LYS A 12 1.01 -60.50 -8.41
N PHE A 13 0.75 -60.23 -7.13
CA PHE A 13 0.01 -61.17 -6.29
C PHE A 13 -0.94 -60.40 -5.37
N GLU A 14 -2.21 -60.78 -5.46
CA GLU A 14 -3.38 -60.31 -4.72
C GLU A 14 -3.50 -61.08 -3.39
N GLY A 15 -4.19 -60.49 -2.41
CA GLY A 15 -5.29 -61.21 -1.78
C GLY A 15 -5.33 -61.31 -0.25
N GLY A 16 -6.37 -60.68 0.31
CA GLY A 16 -7.04 -61.06 1.56
C GLY A 16 -6.58 -60.29 2.81
N GLY A 17 -7.42 -59.59 3.56
CA GLY A 17 -8.88 -59.52 3.60
C GLY A 17 -9.30 -59.13 5.02
N LEU A 18 -9.90 -57.93 5.14
CA LEU A 18 -11.00 -57.47 6.00
C LEU A 18 -11.33 -58.25 7.30
N VAL A 19 -11.45 -57.54 8.43
CA VAL A 19 -12.73 -57.04 9.01
C VAL A 19 -12.48 -56.04 10.17
N ASP A 20 -13.28 -54.99 10.15
CA ASP A 20 -13.51 -53.88 11.11
C ASP A 20 -13.52 -54.22 12.60
N VAL A 21 -13.04 -53.28 13.45
CA VAL A 21 -13.86 -52.60 14.49
C VAL A 21 -13.34 -51.15 14.73
N GLN A 22 -14.29 -50.24 14.84
CA GLN A 22 -14.27 -48.79 15.07
C GLN A 22 -13.36 -48.24 16.20
N GLY A 23 -12.84 -47.01 16.00
CA GLY A 23 -12.95 -45.93 17.01
C GLY A 23 -11.67 -45.27 17.57
N GLY A 24 -11.38 -44.03 17.14
CA GLY A 24 -11.12 -42.90 18.04
C GLY A 24 -9.69 -42.53 18.49
N PHE A 25 -9.16 -41.44 17.90
CA PHE A 25 -8.34 -40.33 18.44
C PHE A 25 -7.45 -40.47 19.71
N GLY A 26 -6.22 -39.92 19.63
CA GLY A 26 -5.51 -39.34 20.79
C GLY A 26 -3.99 -39.15 20.62
N TRP A 27 -3.50 -37.91 20.72
CA TRP A 27 -2.10 -37.46 20.59
C TRP A 27 -1.23 -37.73 21.85
N SER A 28 0.11 -37.84 21.70
CA SER A 28 1.12 -36.99 22.40
C SER A 28 2.58 -37.52 22.34
N ASN A 29 3.51 -36.56 22.29
CA ASN A 29 4.91 -36.55 22.77
C ASN A 29 6.06 -37.10 21.92
N GLY A 30 6.76 -36.18 21.25
CA GLY A 30 8.14 -36.33 20.78
C GLY A 30 8.94 -35.04 20.95
N VAL A 31 9.69 -34.90 22.06
CA VAL A 31 10.73 -33.87 22.26
C VAL A 31 11.88 -34.50 23.04
N VAL A 32 12.73 -35.29 22.38
CA VAL A 32 14.12 -35.59 22.81
C VAL A 32 14.89 -36.05 21.57
N LEU A 33 15.38 -35.13 20.72
CA LEU A 33 16.38 -35.49 19.70
C LEU A 33 17.13 -34.31 19.03
N ASP A 34 17.38 -33.20 19.74
CA ASP A 34 18.23 -32.13 19.17
C ASP A 34 19.30 -31.53 20.10
N LEU A 35 19.64 -32.25 21.19
CA LEU A 35 20.71 -31.85 22.12
C LEU A 35 22.06 -32.56 21.87
N ILE A 36 22.19 -33.38 20.81
CA ILE A 36 23.36 -34.26 20.60
C ILE A 36 24.35 -33.74 19.53
N CYS A 37 24.13 -32.59 18.89
CA CYS A 37 25.05 -32.10 17.84
C CYS A 37 25.98 -30.92 18.20
N ARG A 38 26.08 -30.48 19.47
CA ARG A 38 26.97 -29.36 19.84
C ARG A 38 28.00 -29.65 20.94
N TYR A 39 28.34 -30.91 21.20
CA TYR A 39 29.49 -31.23 22.04
C TYR A 39 30.27 -32.43 21.50
N GLN A 40 31.07 -32.16 20.48
CA GLN A 40 32.27 -32.95 20.25
C GLN A 40 33.53 -32.08 20.23
N ILE A 41 34.26 -32.23 21.33
CA ILE A 41 35.71 -32.51 21.35
C ILE A 41 36.62 -31.27 21.24
N VAL A 42 36.75 -30.60 22.39
CA VAL A 42 38.07 -30.28 22.96
C VAL A 42 38.82 -31.61 23.13
N GLN A 43 39.89 -31.79 22.37
CA GLN A 43 40.73 -32.98 22.40
C GLN A 43 41.53 -33.10 23.70
N LYS A 44 41.70 -34.35 24.15
CA LYS A 44 42.87 -34.89 24.87
C LYS A 44 43.37 -34.08 26.09
N SER A 45 43.03 -34.51 27.30
CA SER A 45 44.02 -35.09 28.22
C SER A 45 43.31 -35.73 29.43
N ARG A 46 43.88 -36.81 29.95
CA ARG A 46 43.41 -37.54 31.13
C ARG A 46 43.88 -36.85 32.41
N THR A 47 43.15 -37.11 33.49
CA THR A 47 43.40 -36.87 34.94
C THR A 47 43.10 -35.48 35.50
N MET A 48 41.99 -35.36 36.23
CA MET A 48 41.79 -34.32 37.25
C MET A 48 41.29 -34.95 38.56
N SER A 49 41.90 -34.50 39.66
CA SER A 49 41.88 -35.03 41.02
C SER A 49 40.65 -34.57 41.84
N PRO A 50 40.23 -35.29 42.90
CA PRO A 50 39.05 -34.97 43.73
C PRO A 50 39.07 -33.60 44.41
N LEU A 51 40.21 -32.90 44.42
CA LEU A 51 40.37 -31.57 45.01
C LEU A 51 39.59 -30.48 44.24
N LEU A 52 39.31 -30.68 42.95
CA LEU A 52 38.55 -29.72 42.13
C LEU A 52 37.04 -29.78 42.35
N LEU A 53 36.51 -30.92 42.82
CA LEU A 53 35.11 -31.01 43.22
C LEU A 53 34.83 -30.20 44.50
N LEU A 54 35.82 -30.08 45.40
CA LEU A 54 35.67 -29.29 46.63
C LEU A 54 35.71 -27.78 46.36
N VAL A 55 36.52 -27.33 45.39
CA VAL A 55 36.53 -25.92 44.96
C VAL A 55 35.23 -25.56 44.25
N ALA A 56 34.65 -26.47 43.46
CA ALA A 56 33.35 -26.26 42.83
C ALA A 56 32.21 -26.13 43.86
N VAL A 57 32.23 -26.93 44.93
CA VAL A 57 31.21 -26.87 45.99
C VAL A 57 31.38 -25.64 46.90
N VAL A 58 32.60 -25.15 47.12
CA VAL A 58 32.84 -23.89 47.85
C VAL A 58 32.50 -22.66 46.99
N SER A 59 32.66 -22.72 45.66
CA SER A 59 32.18 -21.64 44.77
C SER A 59 30.66 -21.54 44.67
N VAL A 60 29.92 -22.63 44.93
CA VAL A 60 28.45 -22.62 44.99
C VAL A 60 27.92 -22.12 46.33
N LEU A 61 28.72 -22.13 47.39
CA LEU A 61 28.34 -21.60 48.72
C LEU A 61 28.91 -20.20 49.05
N SER A 62 29.51 -19.52 48.07
CA SER A 62 30.04 -18.14 48.23
C SER A 62 29.17 -17.05 47.60
N ARG A 63 27.96 -17.35 47.10
CA ARG A 63 27.00 -16.32 46.64
C ARG A 63 26.07 -15.90 47.77
N VAL A 64 26.62 -15.31 48.82
CA VAL A 64 25.87 -14.47 49.78
C VAL A 64 26.68 -13.19 50.01
N SER A 65 26.69 -12.36 48.97
CA SER A 65 26.70 -10.90 49.00
C SER A 65 26.52 -10.45 47.54
N GLY A 66 25.30 -10.52 47.01
CA GLY A 66 25.02 -10.10 45.65
C GLY A 66 25.14 -8.58 45.54
N GLU A 67 26.20 -8.08 44.91
CA GLU A 67 26.30 -6.67 44.56
C GLU A 67 25.26 -6.36 43.46
N THR A 68 24.39 -5.38 43.71
CA THR A 68 23.39 -4.90 42.75
C THR A 68 24.06 -4.29 41.52
N GLN A 69 23.62 -4.66 40.32
CA GLN A 69 24.15 -4.13 39.07
C GLN A 69 23.91 -2.61 38.95
N GLN A 70 24.98 -1.88 38.69
CA GLN A 70 25.00 -0.42 38.61
C GLN A 70 24.62 0.07 37.21
N SER A 71 24.31 1.36 37.09
CA SER A 71 23.91 1.99 35.82
C SER A 71 25.06 2.05 34.81
N CYS A 72 26.29 2.28 35.28
CA CYS A 72 27.53 2.20 34.49
C CYS A 72 28.75 2.13 35.42
N ASP A 73 29.95 1.95 34.86
CA ASP A 73 31.19 1.76 35.64
C ASP A 73 31.73 3.07 36.28
N SER A 74 31.26 4.25 35.87
CA SER A 74 31.77 5.53 36.38
C SER A 74 31.46 5.72 37.87
N LYS A 75 32.51 5.83 38.68
CA LYS A 75 32.42 6.04 40.14
C LYS A 75 32.03 7.46 40.55
N VAL A 76 32.04 8.39 39.59
CA VAL A 76 31.64 9.78 39.82
C VAL A 76 30.19 9.99 39.41
N PHE A 77 29.80 9.47 38.24
CA PHE A 77 28.50 9.79 37.64
C PHE A 77 27.46 8.69 37.74
N CYS A 78 27.81 7.43 38.00
CA CYS A 78 26.84 6.32 37.98
C CYS A 78 26.68 5.59 39.32
N GLN A 79 27.65 5.68 40.22
CA GLN A 79 27.66 4.91 41.46
C GLN A 79 28.39 5.65 42.59
N GLY A 80 28.22 5.15 43.81
CA GLY A 80 28.99 5.60 44.98
C GLY A 80 28.45 6.86 45.69
N ASN A 81 29.15 7.22 46.77
CA ASN A 81 28.72 8.28 47.70
C ASN A 81 28.77 9.68 47.08
N LEU A 82 29.65 9.93 46.10
CA LEU A 82 29.76 11.23 45.43
C LEU A 82 28.44 11.56 44.74
N LEU A 83 27.99 10.69 43.83
CA LEU A 83 26.71 10.86 43.14
C LEU A 83 25.55 11.02 44.13
N HIS A 84 25.47 10.13 45.12
CA HIS A 84 24.40 10.16 46.12
C HIS A 84 24.37 11.49 46.89
N THR A 85 25.53 11.94 47.38
CA THR A 85 25.63 13.17 48.18
C THR A 85 25.27 14.40 47.34
N VAL A 86 25.73 14.46 46.09
CA VAL A 86 25.43 15.60 45.22
C VAL A 86 23.95 15.63 44.83
N GLN A 87 23.39 14.50 44.40
CA GLN A 87 22.00 14.44 43.95
C GLN A 87 21.00 14.65 45.10
N MET A 88 21.22 14.03 46.26
CA MET A 88 20.33 14.19 47.41
C MET A 88 20.42 15.58 48.07
N ALA A 89 21.49 16.34 47.83
CA ALA A 89 21.58 17.74 48.23
C ALA A 89 20.70 18.66 47.36
N GLN A 90 20.23 18.19 46.20
CA GLN A 90 19.37 18.92 45.27
C GLN A 90 19.91 20.33 44.98
N ILE A 91 21.21 20.46 44.72
CA ILE A 91 21.82 21.77 44.42
C ILE A 91 21.31 22.36 43.09
N TYR A 92 20.81 21.49 42.20
CA TYR A 92 20.08 21.81 40.98
C TYR A 92 18.62 21.33 41.09
N ASN A 93 17.72 21.92 40.29
CA ASN A 93 16.31 21.52 40.25
C ASN A 93 16.04 20.27 39.38
N ASP A 94 16.99 19.90 38.52
CA ASP A 94 16.93 18.72 37.64
C ASP A 94 18.19 17.89 37.89
N SER A 95 18.02 16.62 38.29
CA SER A 95 19.12 15.67 38.55
C SER A 95 20.04 15.49 37.33
N LYS A 96 19.55 15.66 36.10
CA LYS A 96 20.37 15.57 34.88
C LYS A 96 21.46 16.65 34.82
N SER A 97 21.23 17.80 35.47
CA SER A 97 22.16 18.94 35.42
C SER A 97 23.56 18.59 35.91
N PHE A 98 23.67 17.76 36.97
CA PHE A 98 24.96 17.39 37.54
C PHE A 98 25.71 16.36 36.68
N VAL A 99 24.99 15.34 36.19
CA VAL A 99 25.60 14.24 35.43
C VAL A 99 26.01 14.66 34.01
N ASP A 100 25.58 15.83 33.55
CA ASP A 100 26.03 16.43 32.28
C ASP A 100 27.24 17.38 32.46
N LEU A 101 27.72 17.62 33.67
CA LEU A 101 28.88 18.48 33.90
C LEU A 101 30.19 17.82 33.46
N LYS A 102 31.15 18.65 33.06
CA LYS A 102 32.52 18.23 32.80
C LYS A 102 33.31 18.22 34.11
N MET A 103 34.11 17.17 34.35
CA MET A 103 35.09 17.17 35.44
C MET A 103 36.25 18.14 35.16
N LEU A 104 36.73 18.85 36.18
CA LEU A 104 37.94 19.69 36.08
C LEU A 104 39.23 18.90 36.27
N HIS A 105 39.13 17.70 36.86
CA HIS A 105 40.24 16.81 37.17
C HIS A 105 39.90 15.37 36.73
N ASP A 106 40.91 14.51 36.60
CA ASP A 106 40.70 13.09 36.31
C ASP A 106 39.85 12.42 37.41
N GLU A 107 39.26 11.25 37.10
CA GLU A 107 38.36 10.53 38.01
C GLU A 107 39.00 10.28 39.39
N ALA A 108 40.27 9.88 39.42
CA ALA A 108 40.96 9.54 40.67
C ALA A 108 41.20 10.78 41.54
N THR A 109 41.56 11.91 40.93
CA THR A 109 41.72 13.18 41.65
C THR A 109 40.38 13.70 42.15
N THR A 110 39.32 13.65 41.34
CA THR A 110 37.97 14.08 41.71
C THR A 110 37.42 13.27 42.89
N LEU A 111 37.58 11.94 42.87
CA LEU A 111 37.19 11.06 43.99
C LEU A 111 38.01 11.34 45.25
N ARG A 112 39.32 11.62 45.13
CA ARG A 112 40.14 12.00 46.28
C ARG A 112 39.68 13.32 46.89
N ASN A 113 39.39 14.32 46.07
CA ASN A 113 38.87 15.61 46.52
C ASN A 113 37.53 15.42 47.26
N PHE A 114 36.66 14.55 46.73
CA PHE A 114 35.41 14.19 47.39
C PHE A 114 35.63 13.52 48.74
N GLU A 115 36.51 12.53 48.85
CA GLU A 115 36.78 11.84 50.13
C GLU A 115 37.32 12.78 51.21
N VAL A 116 38.17 13.75 50.84
CA VAL A 116 38.63 14.80 51.77
C VAL A 116 37.45 15.65 52.22
N PHE A 117 36.68 16.21 51.28
CA PHE A 117 35.48 17.00 51.55
C PHE A 117 34.45 16.26 52.42
N PHE A 118 34.20 14.99 52.10
CA PHE A 118 33.21 14.17 52.77
C PHE A 118 33.63 13.83 54.20
N ASN A 119 34.92 13.64 54.46
CA ASN A 119 35.40 13.44 55.83
C ASN A 119 35.46 14.76 56.62
N ASP A 120 35.86 15.88 56.01
CA ASP A 120 35.92 17.21 56.66
C ASP A 120 34.54 17.70 57.13
N THR A 121 33.47 17.25 56.47
CA THR A 121 32.07 17.56 56.80
C THR A 121 31.41 16.51 57.70
N ASN A 122 32.19 15.62 58.33
CA ASN A 122 31.70 14.49 59.12
C ASN A 122 30.69 13.61 58.37
N ARG A 123 30.86 13.48 57.04
CA ARG A 123 30.02 12.68 56.13
C ARG A 123 28.56 13.12 56.07
N ASN A 124 28.29 14.38 56.41
CA ASN A 124 26.95 14.97 56.35
C ASN A 124 27.02 16.45 55.92
N PRO A 125 27.48 16.74 54.70
CA PRO A 125 27.65 18.11 54.22
C PRO A 125 26.31 18.84 54.03
N THR A 126 26.32 20.15 54.27
CA THR A 126 25.18 21.02 53.94
C THR A 126 25.08 21.28 52.43
N ARG A 127 23.89 21.71 51.97
CA ARG A 127 23.65 22.04 50.56
C ARG A 127 24.63 23.08 49.99
N GLU A 128 25.04 24.07 50.79
CA GLU A 128 26.03 25.08 50.38
C GLU A 128 27.44 24.50 50.24
N GLU A 129 27.83 23.60 51.15
CA GLU A 129 29.14 22.94 51.09
C GLU A 129 29.23 21.99 49.89
N VAL A 130 28.15 21.26 49.58
CA VAL A 130 28.07 20.45 48.35
C VAL A 130 28.16 21.33 47.11
N ARG A 131 27.44 22.47 47.07
CA ARG A 131 27.52 23.41 45.94
C ARG A 131 28.94 23.92 45.74
N LYS A 132 29.64 24.26 46.82
CA LYS A 132 31.04 24.68 46.78
C LYS A 132 31.92 23.57 46.20
N PHE A 133 31.84 22.35 46.72
CA PHE A 133 32.58 21.19 46.21
C PHE A 133 32.36 21.00 44.70
N VAL A 134 31.10 21.04 44.25
CA VAL A 134 30.77 20.89 42.83
C VAL A 134 31.39 22.00 42.00
N SER A 135 31.29 23.27 42.43
CA SER A 135 31.89 24.39 41.68
C SER A 135 33.42 24.37 41.61
N GLU A 136 34.10 23.68 42.55
CA GLU A 136 35.55 23.55 42.58
C GLU A 136 36.06 22.35 41.75
N ASN A 137 35.20 21.38 41.41
CA ASN A 137 35.60 20.14 40.75
C ASN A 137 34.89 19.89 39.40
N PHE A 138 33.83 20.63 39.09
CA PHE A 138 33.02 20.46 37.89
C PHE A 138 32.70 21.80 37.24
N VAL A 139 32.43 21.77 35.94
CA VAL A 139 32.04 22.96 35.17
C VAL A 139 30.96 22.63 34.14
N ASP A 140 30.01 23.55 33.96
CA ASP A 140 29.05 23.49 32.85
C ASP A 140 29.78 23.83 31.55
N TYR A 141 30.03 22.79 30.74
CA TYR A 141 30.77 22.90 29.49
C TYR A 141 29.82 22.74 28.29
N LYS A 142 29.96 23.61 27.30
CA LYS A 142 29.26 23.49 26.01
C LYS A 142 29.94 22.44 25.15
N GLU A 143 29.54 21.17 25.29
CA GLU A 143 30.11 19.99 24.61
C GLU A 143 29.97 20.00 23.08
N PHE A 144 29.03 20.79 22.56
CA PHE A 144 28.69 20.84 21.14
C PHE A 144 29.04 22.20 20.53
N GLU A 145 29.30 22.18 19.23
CA GLU A 145 29.30 23.36 18.37
C GLU A 145 28.06 23.36 17.47
N ASP A 146 27.61 24.57 17.11
CA ASP A 146 26.56 24.75 16.12
C ASP A 146 27.08 24.24 14.78
N TRP A 147 26.30 23.39 14.12
CA TRP A 147 26.69 22.75 12.87
C TRP A 147 25.58 22.94 11.85
N ILE A 148 25.90 23.58 10.72
CA ILE A 148 25.00 23.60 9.56
C ILE A 148 25.33 22.37 8.72
N PRO A 149 24.39 21.43 8.55
CA PRO A 149 24.65 20.25 7.75
C PRO A 149 24.97 20.62 6.29
N PRO A 150 25.98 19.98 5.67
CA PRO A 150 26.50 20.40 4.36
C PRO A 150 25.50 20.17 3.21
N ASP A 151 24.56 19.26 3.39
CA ASP A 151 23.50 18.88 2.45
C ASP A 151 22.15 19.54 2.78
N PHE A 152 22.11 20.46 3.75
CA PHE A 152 20.88 21.21 4.05
C PHE A 152 20.47 22.11 2.88
N THR A 153 19.19 22.06 2.55
CA THR A 153 18.53 22.99 1.62
C THR A 153 17.30 23.59 2.29
N ASP A 154 17.10 24.89 2.10
CA ASP A 154 15.88 25.59 2.52
C ASP A 154 14.72 25.37 1.56
N SER A 155 14.96 24.79 0.38
CA SER A 155 13.97 24.63 -0.68
C SER A 155 13.87 23.18 -1.18
N PRO A 156 13.65 22.19 -0.30
CA PRO A 156 13.58 20.78 -0.70
C PRO A 156 12.38 20.50 -1.61
N ARG A 157 12.53 19.53 -2.52
CA ARG A 157 11.56 19.23 -3.58
C ARG A 157 10.15 18.91 -3.08
N PHE A 158 9.99 18.37 -1.86
CA PHE A 158 8.65 18.01 -1.38
C PHE A 158 7.76 19.25 -1.14
N LEU A 159 8.34 20.41 -0.79
CA LEU A 159 7.57 21.64 -0.55
C LEU A 159 6.81 22.11 -1.79
N SER A 160 7.36 21.88 -2.99
CA SER A 160 6.69 22.26 -4.24
C SER A 160 5.45 21.42 -4.54
N ARG A 161 5.26 20.29 -3.84
CA ARG A 161 4.07 19.44 -3.98
C ARG A 161 2.91 19.88 -3.10
N ILE A 162 3.16 20.72 -2.09
CA ILE A 162 2.15 21.22 -1.17
C ILE A 162 1.38 22.35 -1.85
N GLN A 163 0.08 22.14 -2.05
CA GLN A 163 -0.79 23.10 -2.74
C GLN A 163 -1.39 24.15 -1.80
N ASP A 164 -1.68 23.76 -0.56
CA ASP A 164 -2.20 24.67 0.45
C ASP A 164 -1.07 25.61 0.93
N GLU A 165 -1.25 26.91 0.73
CA GLU A 165 -0.22 27.91 1.04
C GLU A 165 0.04 28.06 2.55
N GLU A 166 -0.97 27.87 3.41
CA GLU A 166 -0.76 27.91 4.87
C GLU A 166 0.08 26.71 5.30
N VAL A 167 -0.28 25.51 4.84
CA VAL A 167 0.47 24.28 5.12
C VAL A 167 1.87 24.34 4.53
N LYS A 168 2.04 24.94 3.35
CA LYS A 168 3.35 25.09 2.70
C LYS A 168 4.24 26.07 3.46
N ASN A 169 3.72 27.23 3.87
CA ASN A 169 4.46 28.21 4.67
C ASN A 169 4.86 27.62 6.03
N PHE A 170 3.95 26.87 6.66
CA PHE A 170 4.25 26.14 7.87
C PHE A 170 5.33 25.08 7.64
N ALA A 171 5.20 24.21 6.65
CA ALA A 171 6.20 23.19 6.31
C ALA A 171 7.58 23.82 6.00
N GLN A 172 7.60 24.95 5.29
CA GLN A 172 8.80 25.73 5.02
C GLN A 172 9.46 26.25 6.31
N ALA A 173 8.66 26.71 7.28
CA ALA A 173 9.16 27.10 8.59
C ALA A 173 9.78 25.90 9.33
N ILE A 174 9.13 24.74 9.30
CA ILE A 174 9.65 23.51 9.93
C ILE A 174 10.96 23.05 9.27
N VAL A 175 11.06 23.11 7.94
CA VAL A 175 12.30 22.85 7.20
C VAL A 175 13.46 23.70 7.74
N ASN A 176 13.20 24.97 8.02
CA ASN A 176 14.22 25.90 8.50
C ASN A 176 14.62 25.68 9.97
N ILE A 177 13.93 24.80 10.71
CA ILE A 177 14.30 24.43 12.09
C ILE A 177 15.47 23.45 12.10
N TRP A 178 15.67 22.61 11.08
CA TRP A 178 16.68 21.55 11.11
C TRP A 178 18.10 22.03 11.46
N PRO A 179 18.65 23.11 10.86
CA PRO A 179 19.98 23.61 11.23
C PRO A 179 20.07 24.08 12.69
N THR A 180 18.97 24.51 13.29
CA THR A 180 18.94 24.97 14.70
C THR A 180 19.03 23.81 15.69
N LEU A 181 18.72 22.58 15.26
CA LEU A 181 18.80 21.34 16.03
C LEU A 181 20.04 20.51 15.69
N ALA A 182 20.75 20.87 14.62
CA ALA A 182 21.95 20.17 14.20
C ALA A 182 23.14 20.52 15.12
N ARG A 183 23.85 19.49 15.58
CA ARG A 183 24.98 19.59 16.50
C ARG A 183 26.15 18.76 16.00
N LYS A 184 27.35 19.19 16.36
CA LYS A 184 28.57 18.41 16.23
C LYS A 184 29.35 18.46 17.54
N MET A 185 29.97 17.35 17.92
CA MET A 185 30.79 17.31 19.13
C MET A 185 32.07 18.13 18.93
N LYS A 186 32.45 18.91 19.95
CA LYS A 186 33.73 19.61 19.93
C LYS A 186 34.88 18.61 19.98
N GLN A 187 36.00 18.98 19.35
CA GLN A 187 37.21 18.15 19.33
C GLN A 187 37.69 17.76 20.75
N GLU A 188 37.55 18.64 21.74
CA GLU A 188 37.93 18.36 23.13
C GLU A 188 37.16 17.17 23.74
N VAL A 189 35.89 16.97 23.37
CA VAL A 189 35.10 15.80 23.80
C VAL A 189 35.65 14.51 23.20
N LEU A 190 36.14 14.57 21.95
CA LEU A 190 36.75 13.44 21.26
C LEU A 190 38.15 13.11 21.82
N ASP A 191 38.92 14.15 22.16
CA ASP A 191 40.30 14.01 22.63
C ASP A 191 40.39 13.58 24.10
N THR A 192 39.41 13.97 24.93
CA THR A 192 39.40 13.73 26.39
C THR A 192 38.06 13.22 26.92
N PRO A 193 37.51 12.13 26.37
CA PRO A 193 36.15 11.66 26.67
C PRO A 193 35.94 11.26 28.13
N GLU A 194 37.00 10.89 28.86
CA GLU A 194 36.95 10.48 30.27
C GLU A 194 36.51 11.58 31.25
N TYR A 195 36.52 12.85 30.81
CA TYR A 195 36.06 13.99 31.61
C TYR A 195 34.56 14.27 31.47
N PHE A 196 33.89 13.57 30.56
CA PHE A 196 32.49 13.79 30.20
C PHE A 196 31.69 12.51 30.39
N THR A 197 30.37 12.66 30.55
CA THR A 197 29.45 11.52 30.44
C THR A 197 29.02 11.26 29.00
N LEU A 198 29.27 12.19 28.08
CA LEU A 198 28.93 12.08 26.66
C LEU A 198 29.80 11.01 25.97
N ILE A 199 29.17 10.11 25.23
CA ILE A 199 29.86 9.08 24.45
C ILE A 199 30.29 9.71 23.13
N PRO A 200 31.61 9.77 22.82
CA PRO A 200 32.09 10.43 21.61
C PRO A 200 31.63 9.71 20.34
N VAL A 201 31.20 10.48 19.34
CA VAL A 201 30.89 10.04 17.96
C VAL A 201 31.43 11.05 16.95
N GLU A 202 31.75 10.60 15.74
CA GLU A 202 32.50 11.40 14.76
C GLU A 202 31.62 12.34 13.91
N HIS A 203 30.40 11.91 13.56
CA HIS A 203 29.56 12.66 12.62
C HIS A 203 28.61 13.62 13.35
N GLY A 204 28.21 14.68 12.66
CA GLY A 204 27.14 15.57 13.11
C GLY A 204 25.80 14.84 13.18
N PHE A 205 24.91 15.32 14.02
CA PHE A 205 23.58 14.72 14.24
C PHE A 205 22.55 15.80 14.61
N VAL A 206 21.28 15.42 14.56
CA VAL A 206 20.15 16.29 14.96
C VAL A 206 19.63 15.81 16.32
N VAL A 207 19.49 16.73 17.27
CA VAL A 207 18.94 16.43 18.60
C VAL A 207 17.42 16.57 18.63
N PRO A 208 16.73 16.00 19.64
CA PRO A 208 15.33 16.30 19.87
C PRO A 208 15.10 17.79 20.15
N GLY A 209 15.79 18.40 21.11
CA GLY A 209 15.65 19.84 21.43
C GLY A 209 15.53 20.12 22.93
N GLY A 210 15.72 21.39 23.32
CA GLY A 210 15.65 21.82 24.73
C GLY A 210 16.75 21.20 25.61
N ARG A 211 16.35 20.56 26.73
CA ARG A 211 17.25 19.88 27.68
C ARG A 211 17.98 18.66 27.08
N PHE A 212 17.43 18.09 26.00
CA PHE A 212 17.98 16.91 25.33
C PHE A 212 19.07 17.33 24.36
N ARG A 213 20.31 17.40 24.88
CA ARG A 213 21.49 17.89 24.15
C ARG A 213 22.23 16.79 23.38
N GLU A 214 21.93 15.53 23.68
CA GLU A 214 22.43 14.35 22.99
C GLU A 214 21.39 13.80 22.00
N PHE A 215 21.80 12.97 21.04
CA PHE A 215 20.84 12.24 20.20
C PHE A 215 20.23 11.07 21.00
N TYR A 216 18.94 10.84 20.79
CA TYR A 216 18.15 9.76 21.36
C TYR A 216 17.78 8.75 20.28
N TYR A 217 17.70 7.49 20.67
CA TYR A 217 17.62 6.40 19.71
C TYR A 217 16.32 6.43 18.90
N TRP A 218 15.15 6.21 19.53
CA TRP A 218 13.91 6.08 18.77
C TRP A 218 13.41 7.40 18.17
N ASP A 219 13.66 8.55 18.81
CA ASP A 219 13.38 9.90 18.30
C ASP A 219 13.98 10.09 16.91
N SER A 220 15.19 9.57 16.73
CA SER A 220 15.96 9.71 15.50
C SER A 220 15.28 9.07 14.30
N TYR A 221 14.34 8.15 14.49
CA TYR A 221 13.60 7.54 13.37
C TYR A 221 12.74 8.56 12.63
N TRP A 222 11.95 9.36 13.37
CA TRP A 222 11.13 10.40 12.76
C TRP A 222 11.96 11.60 12.32
N ILE A 223 13.04 11.92 13.04
CA ILE A 223 14.02 12.92 12.58
C ILE A 223 14.59 12.50 11.22
N ILE A 224 15.11 11.28 11.09
CA ILE A 224 15.65 10.76 9.82
C ILE A 224 14.61 10.78 8.71
N LYS A 225 13.35 10.43 8.97
CA LYS A 225 12.27 10.58 7.98
C LYS A 225 12.13 12.03 7.50
N GLY A 226 12.10 12.99 8.41
CA GLY A 226 12.04 14.42 8.08
C GLY A 226 13.26 14.89 7.29
N LEU A 227 14.46 14.47 7.70
CA LEU A 227 15.72 14.80 7.02
C LEU A 227 15.79 14.21 5.60
N LEU A 228 15.30 12.99 5.39
CA LEU A 228 15.22 12.37 4.06
C LEU A 228 14.22 13.10 3.14
N LEU A 229 13.08 13.58 3.68
CA LEU A 229 12.17 14.46 2.92
C LEU A 229 12.85 15.77 2.53
N ASN A 230 13.76 16.26 3.37
CA ASN A 230 14.62 17.42 3.14
C ASN A 230 15.85 17.13 2.26
N GLU A 231 15.99 15.91 1.73
CA GLU A 231 17.08 15.50 0.84
C GLU A 231 18.47 15.52 1.51
N MET A 232 18.50 15.41 2.85
CA MET A 232 19.71 15.45 3.66
C MET A 232 20.33 14.04 3.84
N TYR A 233 20.68 13.41 2.72
CA TYR A 233 21.15 12.03 2.67
C TYR A 233 22.50 11.79 3.37
N ASP A 234 23.44 12.72 3.25
CA ASP A 234 24.77 12.60 3.86
C ASP A 234 24.69 12.77 5.38
N THR A 235 23.85 13.69 5.83
CA THR A 235 23.55 13.86 7.27
C THR A 235 22.91 12.62 7.86
N VAL A 236 21.91 12.05 7.18
CA VAL A 236 21.26 10.80 7.62
C VAL A 236 22.28 9.66 7.68
N ARG A 237 23.13 9.50 6.65
CA ARG A 237 24.19 8.50 6.66
C ARG A 237 25.14 8.68 7.85
N GLY A 238 25.58 9.91 8.14
CA GLY A 238 26.43 10.20 9.29
C GLY A 238 25.77 9.85 10.62
N MET A 239 24.46 10.12 10.78
CA MET A 239 23.70 9.69 11.96
C MET A 239 23.65 8.16 12.08
N LEU A 240 23.45 7.44 10.98
CA LEU A 240 23.46 5.98 10.96
C LEU A 240 24.85 5.41 11.30
N ASP A 241 25.92 6.00 10.76
CA ASP A 241 27.30 5.64 11.09
C ASP A 241 27.59 5.85 12.59
N ASN A 242 27.07 6.93 13.19
CA ASN A 242 27.14 7.14 14.64
C ASN A 242 26.44 6.02 15.41
N PHE A 243 25.22 5.61 15.04
CA PHE A 243 24.52 4.50 15.70
C PHE A 243 25.25 3.17 15.56
N LEU A 244 25.74 2.87 14.36
CA LEU A 244 26.51 1.65 14.09
C LEU A 244 27.81 1.62 14.91
N SER A 245 28.46 2.77 15.15
CA SER A 245 29.62 2.87 16.05
C SER A 245 29.30 2.52 17.50
N LEU A 246 28.07 2.79 17.95
CA LEU A 246 27.62 2.43 19.30
C LEU A 246 27.33 0.93 19.38
N VAL A 247 26.70 0.36 18.35
CA VAL A 247 26.49 -1.09 18.24
C VAL A 247 27.84 -1.84 18.18
N ASP A 248 28.84 -1.29 17.51
CA ASP A 248 30.16 -1.89 17.47
C ASP A 248 30.81 -1.93 18.86
N ARG A 249 30.79 -0.81 19.58
CA ARG A 249 31.39 -0.69 20.92
C ARG A 249 30.63 -1.45 22.02
N TYR A 250 29.30 -1.39 22.00
CA TYR A 250 28.46 -1.82 23.13
C TYR A 250 27.51 -2.97 22.80
N GLY A 251 27.37 -3.34 21.52
CA GLY A 251 26.51 -4.44 21.06
C GLY A 251 25.06 -4.04 20.77
N PHE A 252 24.64 -2.85 21.18
CA PHE A 252 23.31 -2.29 20.95
C PHE A 252 23.38 -0.77 20.91
N VAL A 253 22.30 -0.11 20.48
CA VAL A 253 22.17 1.35 20.61
C VAL A 253 21.61 1.71 21.99
N PRO A 254 22.37 2.44 22.84
CA PRO A 254 21.86 2.92 24.13
C PRO A 254 20.72 3.94 23.96
N ASN A 255 19.93 4.15 25.01
CA ASN A 255 18.83 5.13 25.04
C ASN A 255 19.21 6.50 24.43
N GLY A 256 20.36 7.03 24.86
CA GLY A 256 21.03 8.19 24.25
C GLY A 256 22.54 8.06 24.37
N SER A 257 23.31 9.00 23.82
CA SER A 257 24.77 8.94 23.81
C SER A 257 25.44 9.38 25.12
N ARG A 258 25.01 8.85 26.27
CA ARG A 258 25.63 9.10 27.59
C ARG A 258 25.98 7.80 28.29
N ILE A 259 27.07 7.78 29.06
CA ILE A 259 27.57 6.56 29.71
C ILE A 259 26.57 5.95 30.71
N TYR A 260 25.72 6.77 31.35
CA TYR A 260 24.69 6.30 32.27
C TYR A 260 23.49 5.65 31.56
N TYR A 261 23.46 5.65 30.23
CA TYR A 261 22.52 4.89 29.41
C TYR A 261 23.06 3.53 28.95
N LEU A 262 24.32 3.17 29.23
CA LEU A 262 24.94 1.92 28.76
C LEU A 262 24.36 0.62 29.33
N ASN A 263 23.36 0.69 30.21
CA ASN A 263 22.61 -0.49 30.71
C ASN A 263 21.23 -0.65 30.03
N ARG A 264 20.83 0.28 29.16
CA ARG A 264 19.51 0.20 28.52
C ARG A 264 19.48 0.79 27.12
N SER A 265 18.63 0.20 26.28
CA SER A 265 18.39 0.67 24.93
C SER A 265 17.20 1.66 24.88
N GLN A 266 16.52 1.68 23.74
CA GLN A 266 15.24 2.31 23.49
C GLN A 266 14.49 1.48 22.42
N PRO A 267 13.25 1.81 22.02
CA PRO A 267 12.54 1.07 20.96
C PRO A 267 13.41 0.86 19.69
N PRO A 268 13.65 -0.39 19.26
CA PRO A 268 14.72 -0.71 18.32
C PRO A 268 14.36 -0.43 16.86
N LEU A 269 14.68 0.79 16.42
CA LEU A 269 14.32 1.29 15.09
C LEU A 269 15.50 1.44 14.12
N LEU A 270 16.75 1.13 14.50
CA LEU A 270 17.94 1.32 13.63
C LEU A 270 17.79 0.60 12.29
N CYS A 271 17.37 -0.67 12.30
CA CYS A 271 17.16 -1.43 11.06
C CYS A 271 16.11 -0.76 10.14
N LEU A 272 15.07 -0.16 10.72
CA LEU A 272 14.04 0.57 9.99
C LEU A 272 14.58 1.92 9.48
N MET A 273 15.39 2.64 10.26
CA MET A 273 16.08 3.86 9.80
C MET A 273 16.98 3.58 8.60
N ILE A 274 17.76 2.49 8.66
CA ILE A 274 18.59 2.03 7.55
C ILE A 274 17.71 1.66 6.35
N SER A 275 16.56 1.02 6.56
CA SER A 275 15.63 0.71 5.48
C SER A 275 15.13 1.96 4.76
N LEU A 276 14.87 3.06 5.48
CA LEU A 276 14.48 4.33 4.87
C LEU A 276 15.62 4.90 4.03
N TYR A 277 16.83 4.92 4.56
CA TYR A 277 18.01 5.41 3.85
C TYR A 277 18.30 4.61 2.57
N ILE A 278 18.24 3.28 2.64
CA ILE A 278 18.49 2.40 1.49
C ILE A 278 17.39 2.53 0.43
N GLN A 279 16.14 2.75 0.82
CA GLN A 279 15.04 3.00 -0.13
C GLN A 279 15.25 4.28 -0.94
N GLU A 280 15.78 5.32 -0.33
CA GLU A 280 16.00 6.61 -0.99
C GLU A 280 17.32 6.67 -1.80
N THR A 281 18.38 6.02 -1.31
CA THR A 281 19.73 6.15 -1.90
C THR A 281 20.18 4.95 -2.73
N ASN A 282 19.61 3.77 -2.47
CA ASN A 282 20.06 2.49 -3.03
C ASN A 282 21.56 2.20 -2.77
N ASP A 283 22.15 2.73 -1.68
CA ASP A 283 23.56 2.51 -1.32
C ASP A 283 23.81 1.09 -0.76
N THR A 284 23.76 0.12 -1.66
CA THR A 284 23.99 -1.30 -1.35
C THR A 284 25.43 -1.59 -0.92
N THR A 285 26.40 -0.72 -1.25
CA THR A 285 27.80 -0.90 -0.83
C THR A 285 27.98 -0.54 0.64
N TRP A 286 27.42 0.60 1.06
CA TRP A 286 27.39 0.96 2.48
C TRP A 286 26.63 -0.08 3.30
N LEU A 287 25.51 -0.59 2.79
CA LEU A 287 24.76 -1.68 3.45
C LEU A 287 25.62 -2.94 3.63
N ALA A 288 26.33 -3.37 2.57
CA ALA A 288 27.20 -4.56 2.61
C ALA A 288 28.29 -4.45 3.68
N ASN A 289 28.87 -3.25 3.84
CA ASN A 289 29.93 -3.00 4.81
C ASN A 289 29.41 -3.03 6.26
N ASN A 290 28.13 -2.71 6.47
CA ASN A 290 27.57 -2.50 7.81
C ASN A 290 26.59 -3.59 8.26
N ILE A 291 26.17 -4.52 7.39
CA ILE A 291 25.14 -5.52 7.68
C ILE A 291 25.39 -6.32 8.97
N LYS A 292 26.65 -6.62 9.28
CA LYS A 292 27.03 -7.36 10.50
C LYS A 292 26.72 -6.60 11.79
N LEU A 293 26.79 -5.27 11.78
CA LEU A 293 26.46 -4.44 12.93
C LEU A 293 24.94 -4.38 13.12
N ILE A 294 24.16 -4.30 12.03
CA ILE A 294 22.69 -4.39 12.08
C ILE A 294 22.26 -5.73 12.69
N ASP A 295 22.89 -6.83 12.23
CA ASP A 295 22.66 -8.18 12.76
C ASP A 295 23.01 -8.27 14.26
N LYS A 296 24.15 -7.69 14.66
CA LYS A 296 24.63 -7.67 16.06
C LYS A 296 23.61 -7.05 17.01
N GLU A 297 23.02 -5.91 16.65
CA GLU A 297 21.99 -5.27 17.47
C GLU A 297 20.73 -6.15 17.61
N LEU A 298 20.25 -6.73 16.51
CA LEU A 298 19.05 -7.57 16.56
C LEU A 298 19.29 -8.85 17.37
N ARG A 299 20.53 -9.38 17.37
CA ARG A 299 20.93 -10.48 18.26
C ARG A 299 20.94 -10.06 19.72
N PHE A 300 21.38 -8.85 20.06
CA PHE A 300 21.30 -8.36 21.44
C PHE A 300 19.87 -8.47 21.98
N TRP A 301 18.86 -8.04 21.22
CA TRP A 301 17.45 -8.17 21.63
C TRP A 301 17.00 -9.62 21.78
N LEU A 302 17.34 -10.50 20.82
CA LEU A 302 16.99 -11.92 20.89
C LEU A 302 17.64 -12.65 22.09
N ASP A 303 18.86 -12.26 22.44
CA ASP A 303 19.66 -12.94 23.44
C ASP A 303 19.39 -12.41 24.87
N HIS A 304 19.03 -11.13 25.02
CA HIS A 304 18.95 -10.46 26.34
C HIS A 304 17.57 -9.92 26.70
N ARG A 305 16.61 -9.88 25.77
CA ARG A 305 15.30 -9.25 25.99
C ARG A 305 14.12 -10.15 25.65
N VAL A 306 14.34 -11.41 25.29
CA VAL A 306 13.27 -12.36 24.96
C VAL A 306 13.04 -13.35 26.11
N ILE A 307 11.77 -13.53 26.48
CA ILE A 307 11.34 -14.52 27.48
C ILE A 307 10.27 -15.45 26.91
N ASP A 308 10.01 -16.56 27.63
CA ASP A 308 8.97 -17.52 27.31
C ASP A 308 7.61 -17.07 27.89
N VAL A 309 6.60 -17.00 27.03
CA VAL A 309 5.23 -16.56 27.34
C VAL A 309 4.26 -17.72 27.10
N PRO A 310 3.78 -18.40 28.16
CA PRO A 310 2.80 -19.47 28.02
C PRO A 310 1.40 -18.89 27.80
N LYS A 311 0.70 -19.35 26.75
CA LYS A 311 -0.70 -19.06 26.49
C LYS A 311 -1.38 -20.27 25.83
N ASP A 312 -2.52 -20.70 26.37
CA ASP A 312 -3.33 -21.82 25.85
C ASP A 312 -2.54 -23.11 25.58
N GLY A 313 -1.58 -23.43 26.45
CA GLY A 313 -0.73 -24.63 26.33
C GLY A 313 0.39 -24.53 25.29
N VAL A 314 0.57 -23.37 24.65
CA VAL A 314 1.68 -23.07 23.74
C VAL A 314 2.61 -22.04 24.39
N VAL A 315 3.92 -22.23 24.23
CA VAL A 315 4.92 -21.27 24.70
C VAL A 315 5.41 -20.44 23.52
N TYR A 316 5.25 -19.13 23.62
CA TYR A 316 5.70 -18.14 22.64
C TYR A 316 6.95 -17.43 23.15
N ARG A 317 7.95 -17.22 22.29
CA ARG A 317 9.13 -16.41 22.63
C ARG A 317 8.89 -14.97 22.23
N MET A 318 8.85 -14.06 23.19
CA MET A 318 8.51 -12.65 22.96
C MET A 318 9.42 -11.71 23.75
N ALA A 319 9.63 -10.51 23.20
CA ALA A 319 10.51 -9.51 23.79
C ALA A 319 9.80 -8.66 24.84
N HIS A 320 10.53 -8.23 25.87
CA HIS A 320 10.10 -7.23 26.84
C HIS A 320 11.22 -6.22 27.15
N TYR A 321 10.86 -5.05 27.67
CA TYR A 321 11.84 -4.09 28.18
C TYR A 321 12.29 -4.53 29.56
N ALA A 322 13.60 -4.69 29.74
CA ALA A 322 14.16 -5.27 30.96
C ALA A 322 15.60 -4.82 31.20
N CYS A 323 15.74 -3.67 31.85
CA CYS A 323 17.01 -3.24 32.40
C CYS A 323 17.31 -4.02 33.69
N GLU A 324 18.55 -4.49 33.83
CA GLU A 324 18.96 -5.32 34.97
C GLU A 324 19.51 -4.49 36.14
N SER A 325 19.81 -3.21 35.93
CA SER A 325 20.34 -2.36 36.99
C SER A 325 19.29 -2.02 38.04
N GLY A 326 19.56 -2.42 39.28
CA GLY A 326 18.69 -2.21 40.45
C GLY A 326 19.06 -1.00 41.31
N THR A 327 19.61 0.06 40.72
CA THR A 327 19.97 1.33 41.41
C THR A 327 19.19 2.52 40.88
N PRO A 328 19.16 3.69 41.53
CA PRO A 328 18.53 4.87 40.93
C PRO A 328 19.16 5.25 39.57
N ARG A 329 18.36 5.82 38.67
CA ARG A 329 18.82 6.46 37.42
C ARG A 329 19.71 7.67 37.75
N PRO A 330 20.95 7.77 37.27
CA PRO A 330 21.80 8.92 37.58
C PRO A 330 21.22 10.27 37.18
N GLU A 331 20.48 10.32 36.08
CA GLU A 331 19.83 11.51 35.52
C GLU A 331 18.50 11.89 36.19
N SER A 332 17.92 11.00 37.01
CA SER A 332 16.70 11.21 37.81
C SER A 332 16.89 10.65 39.22
N TYR A 333 18.08 10.84 39.80
CA TYR A 333 18.53 10.07 40.96
C TYR A 333 17.68 10.37 42.19
N SER A 334 17.46 11.65 42.49
CA SER A 334 16.70 12.03 43.68
C SER A 334 15.24 11.62 43.57
N GLU A 335 14.66 11.76 42.38
CA GLU A 335 13.31 11.41 41.99
C GLU A 335 13.05 9.92 42.18
N ASP A 336 13.95 9.07 41.67
CA ASP A 336 13.90 7.62 41.86
C ASP A 336 14.01 7.24 43.33
N VAL A 337 14.93 7.86 44.09
CA VAL A 337 15.09 7.61 45.52
C VAL A 337 13.83 7.97 46.30
N TYR A 338 13.19 9.10 46.00
CA TYR A 338 11.93 9.49 46.64
C TYR A 338 10.78 8.55 46.26
N THR A 339 10.67 8.15 44.99
CA THR A 339 9.65 7.20 44.55
C THR A 339 9.80 5.86 45.27
N ALA A 340 11.04 5.36 45.37
CA ALA A 340 11.34 4.12 46.07
C ALA A 340 11.24 4.22 47.60
N SER A 341 11.18 5.42 48.18
CA SER A 341 11.02 5.61 49.62
C SER A 341 9.67 5.10 50.16
N TYR A 342 8.71 4.83 49.26
CA TYR A 342 7.48 4.11 49.55
C TYR A 342 7.74 2.73 50.17
N PHE A 343 8.76 2.03 49.67
CA PHE A 343 9.14 0.71 50.15
C PHE A 343 10.14 0.79 51.30
N LYS A 344 9.95 -0.06 52.31
CA LYS A 344 10.93 -0.23 53.40
C LYS A 344 11.96 -1.31 53.08
N ASP A 345 11.58 -2.29 52.26
CA ASP A 345 12.43 -3.40 51.86
C ASP A 345 13.36 -2.99 50.71
N GLU A 346 14.65 -3.31 50.83
CA GLU A 346 15.65 -2.93 49.82
C GLU A 346 15.52 -3.76 48.53
N ALA A 347 14.98 -4.97 48.57
CA ALA A 347 14.74 -5.76 47.36
C ALA A 347 13.56 -5.19 46.56
N GLU A 348 12.50 -4.71 47.23
CA GLU A 348 11.41 -3.99 46.58
C GLU A 348 11.90 -2.70 45.91
N LYS A 349 12.75 -1.91 46.58
CA LYS A 349 13.38 -0.73 45.96
C LYS A 349 14.22 -1.10 44.74
N THR A 350 15.05 -2.14 44.87
CA THR A 350 15.90 -2.65 43.79
C THR A 350 15.07 -3.05 42.57
N GLN A 351 13.93 -3.71 42.79
CA GLN A 351 13.01 -4.10 41.72
C GLN A 351 12.37 -2.87 41.06
N LEU A 352 11.86 -1.92 41.86
CA LEU A 352 11.27 -0.68 41.34
C LEU A 352 12.29 0.12 40.51
N TYR A 353 13.54 0.22 40.94
CA TYR A 353 14.60 0.87 40.17
C TYR A 353 14.83 0.22 38.80
N ALA A 354 14.82 -1.11 38.74
CA ALA A 354 14.93 -1.83 37.47
C ALA A 354 13.70 -1.59 36.56
N ASP A 355 12.51 -1.53 37.15
CA ASP A 355 11.25 -1.27 36.44
C ASP A 355 11.18 0.18 35.92
N LEU A 356 11.60 1.18 36.70
CA LEU A 356 11.73 2.59 36.28
C LEU A 356 12.68 2.72 35.08
N LYS A 357 13.85 2.09 35.13
CA LYS A 357 14.77 2.06 33.98
C LYS A 357 14.21 1.33 32.78
N SER A 358 13.43 0.27 32.99
CA SER A 358 12.79 -0.48 31.91
C SER A 358 11.68 0.33 31.23
N ALA A 359 10.95 1.17 31.98
CA ALA A 359 10.02 2.14 31.39
C ALA A 359 10.75 3.24 30.61
N ALA A 360 11.93 3.67 31.06
CA ALA A 360 12.78 4.57 30.27
C ALA A 360 13.33 3.87 29.00
N GLU A 361 13.66 2.57 29.07
CA GLU A 361 14.01 1.75 27.89
C GLU A 361 12.83 1.61 26.92
N SER A 362 11.58 1.68 27.39
CA SER A 362 10.41 1.63 26.52
C SER A 362 10.12 2.95 25.81
N GLY A 363 10.75 4.05 26.23
CA GLY A 363 10.40 5.42 25.82
C GLY A 363 9.08 5.94 26.40
N PHE A 364 8.43 5.22 27.32
CA PHE A 364 7.18 5.63 27.97
C PHE A 364 7.43 5.86 29.47
N ASP A 365 8.34 6.78 29.78
CA ASP A 365 8.73 7.20 31.13
C ASP A 365 8.05 8.52 31.52
N PHE A 366 6.92 8.53 32.22
CA PHE A 366 6.16 7.37 32.68
C PHE A 366 4.71 7.37 32.20
N SER A 367 4.08 6.20 32.34
CA SER A 367 2.72 5.92 31.89
C SER A 367 2.06 4.92 32.83
N SER A 368 0.75 5.09 33.02
CA SER A 368 -0.19 4.13 33.60
C SER A 368 -0.10 2.76 32.93
N ARG A 369 0.35 2.70 31.67
CA ARG A 369 0.57 1.45 30.90
C ARG A 369 1.33 0.40 31.71
N TRP A 370 2.35 0.85 32.45
CA TRP A 370 3.27 0.02 33.22
C TRP A 370 2.86 -0.23 34.67
N ILE A 371 1.77 0.39 35.13
CA ILE A 371 1.29 0.26 36.50
C ILE A 371 0.48 -1.01 36.65
N ILE A 372 0.77 -1.79 37.71
CA ILE A 372 -0.05 -2.95 38.10
C ILE A 372 -0.33 -2.82 39.58
N ASN A 373 -1.57 -2.46 39.93
CA ASN A 373 -1.99 -2.44 41.33
C ASN A 373 -2.41 -3.83 41.84
N GLU A 374 -2.85 -3.90 43.09
CA GLU A 374 -3.28 -5.13 43.76
C GLU A 374 -4.40 -5.90 43.01
N ASN A 375 -5.23 -5.18 42.24
CA ASN A 375 -6.31 -5.76 41.43
C ASN A 375 -5.87 -6.06 39.99
N GLY A 376 -4.59 -5.87 39.66
CA GLY A 376 -4.05 -6.07 38.32
C GLY A 376 -4.30 -4.92 37.34
N THR A 377 -4.86 -3.79 37.78
CA THR A 377 -5.26 -2.68 36.88
C THR A 377 -4.16 -1.63 36.70
N ASN A 378 -4.32 -0.74 35.71
CA ASN A 378 -3.41 0.36 35.39
C ASN A 378 -3.62 1.65 36.24
N ILE A 379 -4.37 1.56 37.34
CA ILE A 379 -4.64 2.71 38.21
C ILE A 379 -3.66 2.70 39.39
N GLY A 380 -2.91 3.79 39.57
CA GLY A 380 -1.96 3.91 40.67
C GLY A 380 -0.98 5.08 40.49
N ASN A 381 0.17 4.97 41.15
CA ASN A 381 1.30 5.89 41.01
C ASN A 381 2.58 5.13 40.63
N LEU A 382 3.69 5.85 40.42
CA LEU A 382 4.97 5.28 39.98
C LEU A 382 5.56 4.20 40.90
N SER A 383 5.18 4.16 42.18
CA SER A 383 5.65 3.12 43.10
C SER A 383 5.12 1.72 42.74
N LEU A 384 4.08 1.64 41.90
CA LEU A 384 3.43 0.40 41.45
C LEU A 384 3.81 0.01 40.02
N LEU A 385 4.96 0.50 39.54
CA LEU A 385 5.43 0.29 38.19
C LEU A 385 6.09 -1.10 38.05
N HIS A 386 5.64 -1.86 37.06
CA HIS A 386 5.99 -3.28 36.86
C HIS A 386 6.27 -3.59 35.37
N THR A 387 7.01 -2.71 34.70
CA THR A 387 7.31 -2.80 33.26
C THR A 387 7.83 -4.17 32.84
N ARG A 388 8.72 -4.77 33.63
CA ARG A 388 9.36 -6.06 33.31
C ARG A 388 8.38 -7.24 33.29
N LYS A 389 7.19 -7.07 33.87
CA LYS A 389 6.11 -8.09 33.88
C LYS A 389 5.17 -7.98 32.67
N ILE A 390 5.35 -6.99 31.81
CA ILE A 390 4.49 -6.71 30.66
C ILE A 390 5.27 -7.01 29.39
N ILE A 391 4.65 -7.78 28.48
CA ILE A 391 5.15 -7.97 27.11
C ILE A 391 4.51 -6.90 26.22
N PRO A 392 5.28 -5.92 25.72
CA PRO A 392 4.73 -4.80 24.98
C PRO A 392 4.45 -5.15 23.52
N VAL A 393 3.27 -4.79 23.02
CA VAL A 393 2.87 -5.04 21.63
C VAL A 393 3.75 -4.29 20.63
N ASP A 394 4.17 -3.08 20.96
CA ASP A 394 4.99 -2.20 20.13
C ASP A 394 6.41 -2.72 19.96
N LEU A 395 7.11 -3.09 21.05
CA LEU A 395 8.46 -3.65 20.99
C LEU A 395 8.53 -4.86 20.05
N ASN A 396 7.61 -5.80 20.22
CA ASN A 396 7.55 -7.01 19.41
C ASN A 396 7.21 -6.70 17.95
N SER A 397 6.38 -5.69 17.70
CA SER A 397 6.07 -5.22 16.34
C SER A 397 7.30 -4.61 15.65
N PHE A 398 8.03 -3.75 16.35
CA PHE A 398 9.25 -3.12 15.84
C PHE A 398 10.33 -4.17 15.52
N LEU A 399 10.57 -5.11 16.43
CA LEU A 399 11.51 -6.21 16.20
C LEU A 399 11.08 -7.12 15.05
N CYS A 400 9.79 -7.48 14.98
CA CYS A 400 9.29 -8.31 13.89
C CYS A 400 9.51 -7.63 12.53
N GLN A 401 9.26 -6.32 12.42
CA GLN A 401 9.52 -5.59 11.19
C GLN A 401 11.02 -5.47 10.90
N ALA A 402 11.85 -5.24 11.92
CA ALA A 402 13.29 -5.23 11.77
C ALA A 402 13.83 -6.57 11.25
N PHE A 403 13.28 -7.71 11.73
CA PHE A 403 13.63 -9.05 11.22
C PHE A 403 13.24 -9.23 9.75
N VAL A 404 12.09 -8.68 9.32
CA VAL A 404 11.72 -8.64 7.89
C VAL A 404 12.73 -7.80 7.09
N LYS A 405 13.10 -6.61 7.59
CA LYS A 405 14.02 -5.70 6.87
C LYS A 405 15.44 -6.22 6.76
N ILE A 406 16.00 -6.79 7.82
CA ILE A 406 17.33 -7.41 7.72
C ILE A 406 17.32 -8.64 6.81
N SER A 407 16.23 -9.41 6.77
CA SER A 407 16.05 -10.48 5.78
C SER A 407 16.07 -9.94 4.36
N GLU A 408 15.34 -8.85 4.07
CA GLU A 408 15.36 -8.17 2.77
C GLU A 408 16.77 -7.67 2.42
N PHE A 409 17.51 -7.11 3.38
CA PHE A 409 18.90 -6.67 3.17
C PHE A 409 19.82 -7.82 2.80
N TYR A 410 19.74 -8.96 3.49
CA TYR A 410 20.53 -10.13 3.15
C TYR A 410 20.17 -10.71 1.77
N VAL A 411 18.90 -10.61 1.35
CA VAL A 411 18.50 -10.95 -0.04
C VAL A 411 19.17 -10.02 -1.06
N ILE A 412 19.18 -8.70 -0.79
CA ILE A 412 19.86 -7.71 -1.62
C ILE A 412 21.35 -8.02 -1.75
N LEU A 413 21.98 -8.46 -0.66
CA LEU A 413 23.40 -8.82 -0.60
C LEU A 413 23.70 -10.26 -1.06
N HIS A 414 22.70 -11.00 -1.52
CA HIS A 414 22.81 -12.40 -1.97
C HIS A 414 23.27 -13.41 -0.89
N ASP A 415 23.06 -13.09 0.38
CA ASP A 415 23.27 -14.00 1.51
C ASP A 415 21.94 -14.66 1.91
N PHE A 416 21.58 -15.72 1.18
CA PHE A 416 20.28 -16.38 1.37
C PHE A 416 20.17 -17.18 2.66
N GLU A 417 21.30 -17.53 3.30
CA GLU A 417 21.29 -18.27 4.56
C GLU A 417 20.86 -17.37 5.71
N ASN A 418 21.50 -16.21 5.85
CA ASN A 418 21.10 -15.23 6.86
C ASN A 418 19.73 -14.62 6.56
N ALA A 419 19.40 -14.41 5.28
CA ALA A 419 18.03 -14.00 4.90
C ALA A 419 16.99 -15.00 5.41
N ARG A 420 17.22 -16.29 5.22
CA ARG A 420 16.31 -17.35 5.68
C ARG A 420 16.20 -17.36 7.21
N PHE A 421 17.31 -17.25 7.93
CA PHE A 421 17.30 -17.22 9.40
C PHE A 421 16.39 -16.09 9.92
N TRP A 422 16.60 -14.87 9.44
CA TRP A 422 15.82 -13.71 9.89
C TRP A 422 14.37 -13.76 9.44
N PHE A 423 14.08 -14.30 8.24
CA PHE A 423 12.72 -14.56 7.79
C PHE A 423 11.98 -15.57 8.71
N GLU A 424 12.67 -16.62 9.16
CA GLU A 424 12.11 -17.60 10.11
C GLU A 424 11.84 -16.95 11.48
N GLN A 425 12.76 -16.12 12.01
CA GLN A 425 12.52 -15.36 13.24
C GLN A 425 11.33 -14.39 13.12
N ALA A 426 11.22 -13.68 12.00
CA ALA A 426 10.09 -12.79 11.72
C ALA A 426 8.76 -13.56 11.72
N ASN A 427 8.69 -14.72 11.09
CA ASN A 427 7.45 -15.52 11.05
C ASN A 427 7.05 -16.08 12.42
N LEU A 428 8.03 -16.50 13.23
CA LEU A 428 7.77 -16.94 14.60
C LEU A 428 7.19 -15.81 15.46
N LEU A 429 7.81 -14.62 15.40
CA LEU A 429 7.36 -13.48 16.17
C LEU A 429 6.02 -12.94 15.67
N LYS A 430 5.80 -12.90 14.35
CA LYS A 430 4.52 -12.56 13.73
C LYS A 430 3.38 -13.46 14.20
N LYS A 431 3.64 -14.78 14.30
CA LYS A 431 2.68 -15.72 14.87
C LYS A 431 2.42 -15.40 16.34
N ALA A 432 3.46 -15.18 17.14
CA ALA A 432 3.30 -14.82 18.55
C ALA A 432 2.50 -13.53 18.75
N ILE A 433 2.72 -12.50 17.92
CA ILE A 433 1.95 -11.24 17.95
C ILE A 433 0.46 -11.50 17.71
N LYS A 434 0.12 -12.32 16.71
CA LYS A 434 -1.27 -12.71 16.43
C LYS A 434 -1.89 -13.45 17.62
N GLU A 435 -1.21 -14.48 18.12
CA GLU A 435 -1.78 -15.38 19.12
C GLU A 435 -1.83 -14.75 20.51
N VAL A 436 -0.86 -13.90 20.90
CA VAL A 436 -0.79 -13.32 22.24
C VAL A 436 -1.53 -11.98 22.33
N PHE A 437 -1.31 -11.07 21.40
CA PHE A 437 -1.76 -9.68 21.52
C PHE A 437 -3.09 -9.38 20.85
N TYR A 438 -3.41 -10.02 19.72
CA TYR A 438 -4.63 -9.67 18.99
C TYR A 438 -5.88 -10.10 19.78
N ASN A 439 -6.85 -9.21 19.88
CA ASN A 439 -8.14 -9.46 20.47
C ASN A 439 -9.20 -9.50 19.36
N ASP A 440 -9.79 -10.68 19.16
CA ASP A 440 -10.78 -10.92 18.11
C ASP A 440 -12.17 -10.33 18.40
N GLU A 441 -12.43 -9.81 19.59
CA GLU A 441 -13.67 -9.10 19.91
C GLU A 441 -13.51 -7.62 19.55
N ASP A 442 -12.53 -6.98 20.16
CA ASP A 442 -12.27 -5.54 20.00
C ASP A 442 -11.65 -5.20 18.63
N GLY A 443 -10.98 -6.16 18.00
CA GLY A 443 -10.33 -5.97 16.70
C GLY A 443 -9.05 -5.12 16.77
N ILE A 444 -8.33 -5.20 17.88
CA ILE A 444 -7.10 -4.46 18.14
C ILE A 444 -6.10 -5.36 18.90
N TRP A 445 -4.84 -4.92 19.07
CA TRP A 445 -3.81 -5.65 19.79
C TRP A 445 -3.49 -5.02 21.16
N TYR A 446 -3.47 -5.83 22.22
CA TYR A 446 -3.15 -5.38 23.58
C TYR A 446 -1.80 -5.89 24.06
N ASP A 447 -1.22 -5.18 25.03
CA ASP A 447 -0.06 -5.71 25.78
C ASP A 447 -0.47 -6.96 26.58
N TRP A 448 0.51 -7.78 26.97
CA TRP A 448 0.28 -9.00 27.74
C TRP A 448 0.90 -8.93 29.13
N ASN A 449 0.13 -9.27 30.17
CA ASN A 449 0.65 -9.43 31.53
C ASN A 449 1.08 -10.89 31.73
N VAL A 450 2.38 -11.10 31.95
CA VAL A 450 2.96 -12.46 32.08
C VAL A 450 2.51 -13.15 33.38
N GLU A 451 2.37 -12.39 34.46
CA GLU A 451 2.04 -12.94 35.77
C GLU A 451 0.56 -13.36 35.86
N LEU A 452 -0.33 -12.54 35.29
CA LEU A 452 -1.76 -12.84 35.25
C LEU A 452 -2.15 -13.74 34.07
N GLY A 453 -1.28 -13.91 33.07
CA GLY A 453 -1.56 -14.71 31.89
C GLY A 453 -2.74 -14.18 31.07
N GLN A 454 -2.88 -12.85 30.97
CA GLN A 454 -3.99 -12.19 30.29
C GLN A 454 -3.57 -10.92 29.54
N GLN A 455 -4.40 -10.51 28.57
CA GLN A 455 -4.28 -9.24 27.87
C GLN A 455 -4.56 -8.06 28.81
N ARG A 456 -3.92 -6.92 28.54
CA ARG A 456 -4.18 -5.62 29.19
C ARG A 456 -5.01 -4.76 28.23
N ASP A 457 -6.33 -4.90 28.33
CA ASP A 457 -7.38 -4.33 27.49
C ASP A 457 -7.57 -2.81 27.68
N TYR A 458 -6.48 -2.06 27.60
CA TYR A 458 -6.47 -0.61 27.74
C TYR A 458 -6.08 0.05 26.42
N PHE A 459 -6.73 1.16 26.12
CA PHE A 459 -6.40 1.98 24.95
C PHE A 459 -5.03 2.66 25.13
N TYR A 460 -4.11 2.32 24.21
CA TYR A 460 -2.88 3.05 23.94
C TYR A 460 -2.63 3.09 22.42
N PRO A 461 -2.15 4.19 21.83
CA PRO A 461 -1.80 4.23 20.41
C PRO A 461 -0.79 3.15 19.96
N SER A 462 0.04 2.64 20.89
CA SER A 462 0.94 1.50 20.65
C SER A 462 0.20 0.22 20.23
N ASN A 463 -1.09 0.07 20.58
CA ASN A 463 -1.94 -1.03 20.11
C ASN A 463 -2.01 -1.12 18.57
N PHE A 464 -1.72 -0.03 17.85
CA PHE A 464 -1.70 0.04 16.40
C PHE A 464 -0.32 -0.29 15.79
N ALA A 465 0.71 -0.50 16.61
CA ALA A 465 2.05 -0.81 16.13
C ALA A 465 2.11 -2.03 15.19
N PRO A 466 1.35 -3.14 15.42
CA PRO A 466 1.29 -4.23 14.45
C PRO A 466 0.73 -3.80 13.09
N LEU A 467 -0.30 -2.95 13.09
CA LEU A 467 -0.93 -2.44 11.88
C LEU A 467 0.03 -1.53 11.09
N TRP A 468 0.71 -0.62 11.80
CA TRP A 468 1.71 0.29 11.27
C TRP A 468 2.94 -0.42 10.69
N SER A 469 3.40 -1.47 11.38
CA SER A 469 4.60 -2.21 10.98
C SER A 469 4.33 -3.29 9.92
N GLY A 470 3.06 -3.57 9.59
CA GLY A 470 2.68 -4.57 8.59
C GLY A 470 2.91 -6.02 9.05
N VAL A 471 3.02 -6.27 10.36
CA VAL A 471 3.41 -7.58 10.94
C VAL A 471 2.19 -8.47 11.21
N TYR A 472 1.30 -8.57 10.24
CA TYR A 472 0.11 -9.42 10.23
C TYR A 472 -0.06 -10.02 8.82
N ASP A 473 -1.00 -10.96 8.63
CA ASP A 473 -1.22 -11.50 7.28
C ASP A 473 -1.73 -10.37 6.37
N LEU A 474 -0.97 -10.02 5.33
CA LEU A 474 -1.33 -8.92 4.42
C LEU A 474 -2.65 -9.18 3.68
N ALA A 475 -3.13 -10.43 3.61
CA ALA A 475 -4.47 -10.74 3.13
C ALA A 475 -5.56 -10.13 4.03
N ASP A 476 -5.29 -9.99 5.33
CA ASP A 476 -6.21 -9.48 6.33
C ASP A 476 -6.09 -7.95 6.53
N ALA A 477 -5.16 -7.27 5.84
CA ALA A 477 -4.87 -5.85 6.01
C ALA A 477 -6.12 -4.96 6.02
N GLU A 478 -7.01 -5.18 5.05
CA GLU A 478 -8.23 -4.39 4.90
C GLU A 478 -9.24 -4.67 6.02
N ILE A 479 -9.33 -5.92 6.49
CA ILE A 479 -10.23 -6.30 7.57
C ILE A 479 -9.70 -5.72 8.88
N LEU A 480 -8.43 -5.98 9.20
CA LEU A 480 -7.78 -5.51 10.44
C LEU A 480 -7.78 -3.98 10.52
N GLY A 481 -7.49 -3.29 9.42
CA GLY A 481 -7.56 -1.83 9.37
C GLY A 481 -8.97 -1.29 9.60
N GLY A 482 -9.99 -1.91 8.99
CA GLY A 482 -11.39 -1.52 9.20
C GLY A 482 -11.84 -1.73 10.65
N ARG A 483 -11.42 -2.83 11.28
CA ARG A 483 -11.70 -3.14 12.68
C ARG A 483 -10.99 -2.18 13.64
N ALA A 484 -9.70 -1.93 13.44
CA ALA A 484 -8.93 -0.99 14.24
C ALA A 484 -9.47 0.46 14.12
N ALA A 485 -9.92 0.87 12.92
CA ALA A 485 -10.59 2.16 12.74
C ALA A 485 -11.92 2.23 13.49
N LYS A 486 -12.71 1.15 13.45
CA LYS A 486 -13.97 1.05 14.19
C LYS A 486 -13.72 1.14 15.71
N TYR A 487 -12.68 0.46 16.21
CA TYR A 487 -12.27 0.52 17.60
C TYR A 487 -12.01 1.97 18.07
N LEU A 488 -11.30 2.80 17.28
CA LEU A 488 -11.09 4.22 17.62
C LEU A 488 -12.41 5.00 17.72
N VAL A 489 -13.32 4.78 16.78
CA VAL A 489 -14.61 5.49 16.74
C VAL A 489 -15.51 5.06 17.90
N ASP A 490 -15.59 3.76 18.18
CA ASP A 490 -16.41 3.21 19.26
C ASP A 490 -15.92 3.67 20.65
N HIS A 491 -14.62 3.94 20.79
CA HIS A 491 -14.00 4.45 22.02
C HIS A 491 -13.89 5.99 22.06
N CYS A 492 -14.55 6.71 21.13
CA CYS A 492 -14.52 8.17 21.03
C CYS A 492 -13.11 8.79 20.91
N ILE A 493 -12.12 8.02 20.45
CA ILE A 493 -10.74 8.50 20.31
C ILE A 493 -10.61 9.52 19.16
N THR A 494 -11.50 9.45 18.17
CA THR A 494 -11.54 10.40 17.06
C THR A 494 -12.05 11.79 17.46
N ASP A 495 -12.62 11.94 18.66
CA ASP A 495 -13.28 13.16 19.11
C ASP A 495 -12.31 14.20 19.68
N TYR A 496 -11.06 13.79 19.94
CA TYR A 496 -10.01 14.68 20.43
C TYR A 496 -9.44 15.56 19.30
N ASP A 497 -9.64 16.88 19.42
CA ASP A 497 -9.29 17.83 18.36
C ASP A 497 -7.79 18.20 18.34
N GLY A 498 -7.10 18.07 19.47
CA GLY A 498 -5.66 18.36 19.59
C GLY A 498 -4.74 17.20 19.19
N GLY A 499 -5.31 16.03 18.90
CA GLY A 499 -4.57 14.81 18.54
C GLY A 499 -5.05 13.59 19.31
N ILE A 500 -4.55 12.42 18.95
CA ILE A 500 -4.85 11.16 19.61
C ILE A 500 -4.16 11.16 20.99
N PRO A 501 -4.88 11.04 22.11
CA PRO A 501 -4.26 11.00 23.41
C PRO A 501 -3.47 9.68 23.60
N THR A 502 -2.47 9.71 24.46
CA THR A 502 -1.62 8.53 24.74
C THR A 502 -2.37 7.44 25.48
N SER A 503 -3.34 7.83 26.30
CA SER A 503 -4.27 6.94 26.99
C SER A 503 -5.56 7.71 27.27
N VAL A 504 -6.53 7.05 27.89
CA VAL A 504 -7.73 7.72 28.46
C VAL A 504 -7.65 7.84 29.98
N VAL A 505 -6.48 7.58 30.56
CA VAL A 505 -6.24 7.60 32.01
C VAL A 505 -5.50 8.87 32.40
N GLN A 506 -6.09 9.65 33.31
CA GLN A 506 -5.45 10.85 33.83
C GLN A 506 -4.60 10.52 35.07
N SER A 507 -3.40 10.00 34.84
CA SER A 507 -2.46 9.59 35.90
C SER A 507 -1.66 10.77 36.48
N GLY A 508 -1.49 11.85 35.70
CA GLY A 508 -0.54 12.94 35.99
C GLY A 508 0.84 12.74 35.36
N GLU A 509 1.11 11.55 34.82
CA GLU A 509 2.32 11.26 34.07
C GLU A 509 2.25 11.77 32.63
N GLN A 510 3.42 11.94 32.00
CA GLN A 510 3.51 12.59 30.69
C GLN A 510 3.07 11.70 29.51
N TRP A 511 3.16 10.37 29.64
CA TRP A 511 2.70 9.41 28.61
C TRP A 511 1.30 8.89 28.95
N ASP A 512 0.39 9.81 29.23
CA ASP A 512 -1.01 9.54 29.60
C ASP A 512 -1.91 10.72 29.25
N PHE A 513 -3.22 10.57 29.41
CA PHE A 513 -4.19 11.63 29.17
C PHE A 513 -3.90 12.91 29.98
N PRO A 514 -3.94 14.11 29.39
CA PRO A 514 -4.37 14.44 28.03
C PRO A 514 -3.24 14.53 26.99
N ALA A 515 -2.03 14.05 27.26
CA ALA A 515 -0.90 14.23 26.36
C ALA A 515 -1.05 13.44 25.05
N ALA A 516 -0.79 14.11 23.93
CA ALA A 516 -0.68 13.55 22.59
C ALA A 516 0.76 13.67 22.08
N TRP A 517 1.39 12.54 21.77
CA TRP A 517 2.79 12.49 21.34
C TRP A 517 2.93 12.24 19.84
N PRO A 518 3.79 12.99 19.11
CA PRO A 518 3.91 12.89 17.66
C PRO A 518 4.21 11.46 17.13
N PRO A 519 5.17 10.69 17.71
CA PRO A 519 5.39 9.30 17.31
C PRO A 519 4.14 8.43 17.26
N LEU A 520 3.28 8.59 18.27
CA LEU A 520 2.05 7.82 18.43
C LEU A 520 0.99 8.22 17.40
N GLN A 521 0.96 9.50 17.00
CA GLN A 521 0.12 9.95 15.89
C GLN A 521 0.53 9.25 14.59
N SER A 522 1.84 9.25 14.28
CA SER A 522 2.38 8.58 13.09
C SER A 522 2.03 7.08 13.07
N ILE A 523 2.20 6.39 14.20
CA ILE A 523 1.86 4.96 14.33
C ILE A 523 0.39 4.68 13.99
N VAL A 524 -0.54 5.37 14.64
CA VAL A 524 -1.98 5.12 14.42
C VAL A 524 -2.40 5.55 13.01
N ILE A 525 -2.08 6.79 12.63
CA ILE A 525 -2.55 7.39 11.38
C ILE A 525 -2.04 6.60 10.17
N LEU A 526 -0.74 6.28 10.14
CA LEU A 526 -0.17 5.57 8.99
C LEU A 526 -0.49 4.09 9.00
N GLY A 527 -0.66 3.45 10.17
CA GLY A 527 -1.18 2.08 10.23
C GLY A 527 -2.57 1.98 9.58
N LEU A 528 -3.45 2.92 9.90
CA LEU A 528 -4.77 2.99 9.27
C LEU A 528 -4.70 3.28 7.77
N ASP A 529 -3.85 4.24 7.34
CA ASP A 529 -3.71 4.59 5.92
C ASP A 529 -3.20 3.40 5.09
N GLN A 530 -2.18 2.70 5.57
CA GLN A 530 -1.52 1.63 4.85
C GLN A 530 -2.35 0.34 4.79
N SER A 531 -3.37 0.20 5.65
CA SER A 531 -4.25 -0.98 5.69
C SER A 531 -5.01 -1.25 4.40
N GLY A 532 -5.19 -0.23 3.55
CA GLY A 532 -5.97 -0.33 2.32
C GLY A 532 -7.49 -0.23 2.52
N ASN A 533 -7.99 -0.29 3.76
CA ASN A 533 -9.41 -0.15 4.08
C ASN A 533 -9.87 1.29 3.90
N CYS A 534 -11.00 1.49 3.20
CA CYS A 534 -11.47 2.82 2.84
C CYS A 534 -11.98 3.63 4.04
N PHE A 535 -12.64 2.97 4.99
CA PHE A 535 -13.07 3.61 6.24
C PHE A 535 -11.85 3.99 7.09
N ALA A 536 -10.88 3.07 7.24
CA ALA A 536 -9.63 3.35 7.96
C ALA A 536 -8.84 4.52 7.35
N LYS A 537 -8.72 4.57 6.01
CA LYS A 537 -8.08 5.68 5.30
C LYS A 537 -8.79 7.02 5.52
N ASN A 538 -10.12 7.01 5.57
CA ASN A 538 -10.89 8.23 5.86
C ASN A 538 -10.61 8.74 7.29
N ILE A 539 -10.63 7.84 8.27
CA ILE A 539 -10.28 8.17 9.67
C ILE A 539 -8.83 8.66 9.75
N SER A 540 -7.89 7.98 9.09
CA SER A 540 -6.49 8.40 9.00
C SER A 540 -6.34 9.85 8.51
N ARG A 541 -7.01 10.22 7.41
CA ARG A 541 -6.97 11.60 6.89
C ARG A 541 -7.52 12.62 7.87
N GLN A 542 -8.64 12.31 8.52
CA GLN A 542 -9.23 13.21 9.50
C GLN A 542 -8.28 13.45 10.67
N LEU A 543 -7.69 12.38 11.20
CA LEU A 543 -6.71 12.46 12.29
C LEU A 543 -5.43 13.20 11.86
N ALA A 544 -4.93 12.96 10.65
CA ALA A 544 -3.79 13.69 10.10
C ALA A 544 -4.08 15.19 9.95
N GLN A 545 -5.27 15.54 9.47
CA GLN A 545 -5.67 16.93 9.33
C GLN A 545 -5.82 17.61 10.69
N LYS A 546 -6.49 16.98 11.67
CA LYS A 546 -6.58 17.48 13.05
C LYS A 546 -5.19 17.74 13.64
N TRP A 547 -4.29 16.77 13.52
CA TRP A 547 -2.94 16.89 14.05
C TRP A 547 -2.15 18.01 13.38
N VAL A 548 -2.11 18.07 12.05
CA VAL A 548 -1.38 19.14 11.33
C VAL A 548 -1.97 20.52 11.66
N THR A 549 -3.30 20.65 11.71
CA THR A 549 -3.97 21.89 12.11
C THR A 549 -3.61 22.29 13.55
N ALA A 550 -3.64 21.36 14.51
CA ALA A 550 -3.25 21.65 15.89
C ALA A 550 -1.80 22.15 15.96
N ASN A 551 -0.88 21.53 15.23
CA ASN A 551 0.51 21.98 15.16
C ASN A 551 0.66 23.37 14.54
N ILE A 552 -0.07 23.68 13.47
CA ILE A 552 -0.10 25.02 12.86
C ILE A 552 -0.61 26.06 13.86
N ILE A 553 -1.69 25.76 14.60
CA ILE A 553 -2.24 26.65 15.62
C ILE A 553 -1.19 26.95 16.69
N GLY A 554 -0.56 25.91 17.25
CA GLY A 554 0.46 26.07 18.30
C GLY A 554 1.70 26.83 17.81
N PHE A 555 2.13 26.54 16.58
CA PHE A 555 3.26 27.22 15.95
C PHE A 555 2.96 28.70 15.67
N ASN A 556 1.78 29.03 15.15
CA ASN A 556 1.37 30.41 14.90
C ASN A 556 1.24 31.21 16.22
N ALA A 557 0.82 30.56 17.31
CA ALA A 557 0.67 31.21 18.61
C ALA A 557 2.01 31.49 19.31
N THR A 558 3.01 30.60 19.14
CA THR A 558 4.22 30.61 19.98
C THR A 558 5.53 30.76 19.19
N GLY A 559 5.50 30.56 17.88
CA GLY A 559 6.69 30.55 17.01
C GLY A 559 7.57 29.31 17.17
N THR A 560 7.11 28.27 17.86
CA THR A 560 7.91 27.06 18.12
C THR A 560 7.05 25.78 18.11
N MET A 561 7.73 24.64 17.96
CA MET A 561 7.16 23.28 18.03
C MET A 561 7.49 22.66 19.39
N TYR A 562 6.62 21.83 19.94
CA TYR A 562 6.81 21.23 21.27
C TYR A 562 7.02 19.72 21.21
N GLU A 563 7.57 19.14 22.29
CA GLU A 563 7.78 17.70 22.42
C GLU A 563 6.46 16.90 22.36
N LYS A 564 5.39 17.46 22.94
CA LYS A 564 4.07 16.86 23.10
C LYS A 564 2.98 17.93 23.16
N TYR A 565 1.76 17.56 22.79
CA TYR A 565 0.60 18.46 22.71
C TYR A 565 -0.54 18.00 23.64
N ASP A 566 -1.50 18.87 23.89
CA ASP A 566 -2.73 18.54 24.59
C ASP A 566 -3.77 18.01 23.60
N ALA A 567 -4.30 16.80 23.83
CA ALA A 567 -5.30 16.17 22.97
C ALA A 567 -6.66 16.89 22.96
N LEU A 568 -6.98 17.63 24.02
CA LEU A 568 -8.26 18.36 24.14
C LEU A 568 -8.20 19.74 23.47
N VAL A 569 -7.04 20.40 23.52
CA VAL A 569 -6.92 21.81 23.09
C VAL A 569 -5.93 21.92 21.91
N PRO A 570 -6.43 22.08 20.67
CA PRO A 570 -5.59 22.23 19.49
C PRO A 570 -4.52 23.32 19.64
N GLY A 571 -3.25 22.93 19.44
CA GLY A 571 -2.10 23.84 19.49
C GLY A 571 -1.58 24.17 20.88
N GLN A 572 -2.23 23.70 21.94
CA GLN A 572 -1.68 23.77 23.28
C GLN A 572 -0.62 22.66 23.48
N TYR A 573 0.51 23.01 24.10
CA TYR A 573 1.52 22.03 24.47
C TYR A 573 1.06 21.19 25.67
N GLY A 574 1.47 19.93 25.74
CA GLY A 574 1.12 19.03 26.84
C GLY A 574 2.00 19.23 28.08
N GLY A 575 1.50 18.82 29.24
CA GLY A 575 2.21 18.83 30.54
C GLY A 575 2.43 17.43 31.14
N GLY A 576 2.69 17.36 32.45
CA GLY A 576 2.85 16.11 33.21
C GLY A 576 4.28 15.56 33.23
N GLY A 577 4.52 14.60 34.13
CA GLY A 577 5.82 13.93 34.34
C GLY A 577 6.82 14.71 35.21
N GLU A 578 8.09 14.27 35.16
CA GLU A 578 9.15 14.73 36.08
C GLU A 578 9.79 16.09 35.70
N TYR A 579 9.51 16.63 34.51
CA TYR A 579 10.14 17.87 34.03
C TYR A 579 9.20 18.70 33.13
N GLY A 580 9.53 19.98 32.96
CA GLY A 580 8.75 20.91 32.13
C GLY A 580 8.84 20.64 30.63
N VAL A 581 7.84 21.08 29.86
CA VAL A 581 7.77 20.86 28.41
C VAL A 581 8.97 21.44 27.64
N GLN A 582 9.41 20.76 26.57
CA GLN A 582 10.53 21.16 25.72
C GLN A 582 10.09 21.70 24.34
N ALA A 583 10.90 22.58 23.75
CA ALA A 583 10.61 23.29 22.49
C ALA A 583 11.64 23.01 21.37
N GLY A 584 11.23 23.25 20.11
CA GLY A 584 11.98 23.00 18.88
C GLY A 584 11.88 21.57 18.31
N PHE A 585 11.00 20.71 18.83
CA PHE A 585 11.29 19.28 18.97
C PHE A 585 11.38 18.43 17.68
N GLY A 586 12.47 17.66 17.53
CA GLY A 586 12.87 16.94 16.32
C GLY A 586 11.86 15.89 15.78
N TRP A 587 11.30 15.03 16.62
CA TRP A 587 10.28 14.08 16.13
C TRP A 587 9.00 14.77 15.67
N THR A 588 8.71 15.98 16.15
CA THR A 588 7.43 16.67 15.92
C THR A 588 7.51 17.23 14.52
N ASN A 589 8.67 17.85 14.24
CA ASN A 589 9.07 18.30 12.93
C ASN A 589 9.03 17.13 11.92
N GLY A 590 9.63 15.98 12.27
CA GLY A 590 9.64 14.80 11.41
C GLY A 590 8.25 14.24 11.10
N VAL A 591 7.41 14.05 12.12
CA VAL A 591 6.06 13.51 12.00
C VAL A 591 5.14 14.45 11.21
N VAL A 592 5.19 15.76 11.48
CA VAL A 592 4.29 16.69 10.79
C VAL A 592 4.62 16.78 9.30
N LEU A 593 5.90 16.78 8.95
CA LEU A 593 6.34 16.72 7.54
C LEU A 593 5.95 15.40 6.88
N GLU A 594 6.08 14.27 7.60
CA GLU A 594 5.64 12.95 7.14
C GLU A 594 4.14 12.94 6.82
N LEU A 595 3.30 13.43 7.74
CA LEU A 595 1.84 13.42 7.58
C LEU A 595 1.37 14.37 6.47
N ILE A 596 1.98 15.55 6.37
CA ILE A 596 1.77 16.45 5.23
C ILE A 596 2.07 15.68 3.94
N ASN A 597 3.25 15.07 3.83
CA ASN A 597 3.70 14.40 2.61
C ASN A 597 2.90 13.15 2.23
N LEU A 598 2.54 12.30 3.19
CA LEU A 598 1.99 10.96 2.94
C LEU A 598 0.48 10.87 3.04
N VAL A 599 -0.18 11.77 3.76
CA VAL A 599 -1.63 11.67 4.00
C VAL A 599 -2.38 12.84 3.38
N LEU A 600 -1.83 14.05 3.48
CA LEU A 600 -2.45 15.26 2.95
C LEU A 600 -2.13 15.50 1.47
N LEU A 601 -0.99 15.02 0.96
CA LEU A 601 -0.69 15.01 -0.49
C LEU A 601 -1.24 13.77 -1.21
N VAL A 602 -1.52 12.68 -0.49
CA VAL A 602 -1.97 11.40 -1.06
C VAL A 602 -3.50 11.30 -1.03
N LYS A 603 -4.13 11.67 -2.14
CA LYS A 603 -5.53 11.32 -2.41
C LYS A 603 -5.64 9.80 -2.66
N VAL A 604 -5.97 9.01 -1.64
CA VAL A 604 -6.48 7.62 -1.80
C VAL A 604 -7.87 7.51 -1.19
N THR A 605 -8.85 8.10 -1.86
CA THR A 605 -10.21 7.58 -1.77
C THR A 605 -10.26 6.29 -2.61
N LEU A 606 -11.20 5.38 -2.34
CA LEU A 606 -11.87 4.68 -3.45
C LEU A 606 -12.00 5.72 -4.55
N SER A 607 -11.57 5.43 -5.76
CA SER A 607 -11.44 6.47 -6.77
C SER A 607 -12.79 6.93 -7.31
N GLU A 608 -13.82 7.06 -6.46
CA GLU A 608 -14.81 8.10 -6.66
C GLU A 608 -14.09 9.40 -6.89
N CYS A 609 -14.32 9.97 -8.07
CA CYS A 609 -13.74 11.23 -8.42
C CYS A 609 -14.43 12.33 -7.62
N ASN A 610 -13.80 12.74 -6.52
CA ASN A 610 -14.32 13.81 -5.67
C ASN A 610 -14.07 15.21 -6.24
N ASN A 611 -13.68 15.33 -7.51
CA ASN A 611 -13.43 16.63 -8.13
C ASN A 611 -14.76 17.40 -8.26
N PRO A 612 -14.90 18.58 -7.60
CA PRO A 612 -16.15 19.35 -7.55
C PRO A 612 -16.47 20.12 -8.85
N ILE A 613 -15.66 19.94 -9.90
CA ILE A 613 -15.82 20.59 -11.21
C ILE A 613 -16.11 19.54 -12.29
N PHE A 614 -15.28 18.50 -12.36
CA PHE A 614 -15.33 17.54 -13.47
C PHE A 614 -16.13 16.28 -13.16
N CYS A 615 -16.49 16.04 -11.90
CA CYS A 615 -17.08 14.76 -11.47
C CYS A 615 -18.37 14.90 -10.68
N GLN A 616 -18.47 15.94 -9.84
CA GLN A 616 -19.65 16.22 -9.03
C GLN A 616 -19.79 17.71 -8.76
N GLY A 617 -20.85 18.11 -8.06
CA GLY A 617 -21.05 19.48 -7.58
C GLY A 617 -21.94 20.34 -8.48
N ASP A 618 -22.34 21.49 -7.93
CA ASP A 618 -23.29 22.39 -8.58
C ASP A 618 -22.74 23.05 -9.84
N LEU A 619 -21.42 23.29 -9.92
CA LEU A 619 -20.79 23.84 -11.11
C LEU A 619 -21.00 22.93 -12.32
N LEU A 620 -20.70 21.64 -12.18
CA LEU A 620 -20.91 20.64 -13.24
C LEU A 620 -22.37 20.63 -13.68
N ARG A 621 -23.28 20.55 -12.70
CA ARG A 621 -24.73 20.53 -12.94
C ARG A 621 -25.19 21.77 -13.71
N VAL A 622 -24.82 22.97 -13.26
CA VAL A 622 -25.26 24.23 -13.88
C VAL A 622 -24.74 24.36 -15.32
N ILE A 623 -23.47 24.03 -15.55
CA ILE A 623 -22.88 24.14 -16.89
C ILE A 623 -23.49 23.13 -17.85
N GLN A 624 -23.61 21.86 -17.43
CA GLN A 624 -24.23 20.83 -18.25
C GLN A 624 -25.68 21.20 -18.57
N MET A 625 -26.50 21.50 -17.55
CA MET A 625 -27.92 21.82 -17.75
C MET A 625 -28.16 23.11 -18.55
N ALA A 626 -27.18 24.01 -18.68
CA ALA A 626 -27.28 25.18 -19.55
C ALA A 626 -27.20 24.83 -21.06
N GLY A 627 -26.77 23.61 -21.41
CA GLY A 627 -26.70 23.14 -22.80
C GLY A 627 -25.86 24.04 -23.70
N ILE A 628 -24.74 24.55 -23.18
CA ILE A 628 -23.84 25.45 -23.92
C ILE A 628 -22.97 24.71 -24.95
N PHE A 629 -22.77 23.41 -24.77
CA PHE A 629 -22.12 22.52 -25.73
C PHE A 629 -23.12 21.50 -26.27
N LYS A 630 -22.92 21.05 -27.51
CA LYS A 630 -23.74 20.00 -28.14
C LYS A 630 -23.48 18.62 -27.53
N ASP A 631 -22.23 18.37 -27.09
CA ASP A 631 -21.77 17.12 -26.49
C ASP A 631 -21.33 17.39 -25.05
N SER A 632 -21.96 16.75 -24.07
CA SER A 632 -21.66 16.90 -22.64
C SER A 632 -20.21 16.57 -22.29
N LYS A 633 -19.52 15.71 -23.06
CA LYS A 633 -18.10 15.40 -22.87
C LYS A 633 -17.19 16.59 -23.11
N THR A 634 -17.63 17.56 -23.92
CA THR A 634 -16.82 18.75 -24.26
C THR A 634 -16.36 19.51 -23.03
N PHE A 635 -17.28 19.75 -22.08
CA PHE A 635 -16.98 20.55 -20.88
C PHE A 635 -16.03 19.82 -19.94
N VAL A 636 -16.29 18.54 -19.67
CA VAL A 636 -15.48 17.75 -18.72
C VAL A 636 -14.07 17.44 -19.26
N ASP A 637 -13.82 17.67 -20.54
CA ASP A 637 -12.50 17.59 -21.18
C ASP A 637 -11.81 18.96 -21.33
N MET A 638 -12.42 20.04 -20.85
CA MET A 638 -11.75 21.35 -20.73
C MET A 638 -10.77 21.33 -19.56
N SER A 639 -9.77 22.22 -19.61
CA SER A 639 -8.82 22.43 -18.52
C SER A 639 -9.03 23.78 -17.85
N LEU A 640 -8.75 23.88 -16.56
CA LEU A 640 -8.88 25.14 -15.83
C LEU A 640 -7.84 26.18 -16.29
N VAL A 641 -8.25 27.45 -16.38
CA VAL A 641 -7.32 28.57 -16.51
C VAL A 641 -6.50 28.72 -15.22
N SER A 642 -7.18 28.63 -14.07
CA SER A 642 -6.61 28.81 -12.73
C SER A 642 -6.74 27.54 -11.87
N THR A 643 -6.75 27.67 -10.54
CA THR A 643 -6.95 26.57 -9.58
C THR A 643 -8.44 26.20 -9.44
N VAL A 644 -8.71 25.02 -8.90
CA VAL A 644 -10.09 24.55 -8.59
C VAL A 644 -10.81 25.57 -7.71
N ASP A 645 -10.19 26.02 -6.62
CA ASP A 645 -10.82 26.96 -5.67
C ASP A 645 -11.10 28.32 -6.30
N TRP A 646 -10.20 28.81 -7.14
CA TRP A 646 -10.43 30.06 -7.85
C TRP A 646 -11.64 29.94 -8.78
N THR A 647 -11.72 28.86 -9.56
CA THR A 647 -12.84 28.61 -10.46
C THR A 647 -14.16 28.45 -9.71
N LEU A 648 -14.17 27.74 -8.58
CA LEU A 648 -15.35 27.63 -7.71
C LEU A 648 -15.76 28.98 -7.12
N ARG A 649 -14.80 29.81 -6.69
CA ARG A 649 -15.09 31.16 -6.20
C ARG A 649 -15.69 32.05 -7.29
N GLN A 650 -15.20 31.97 -8.52
CA GLN A 650 -15.80 32.68 -9.64
C GLN A 650 -17.21 32.17 -9.95
N PHE A 651 -17.45 30.87 -9.76
CA PHE A 651 -18.78 30.29 -9.91
C PHE A 651 -19.73 30.81 -8.83
N ASP A 652 -19.30 30.86 -7.57
CA ASP A 652 -20.08 31.42 -6.47
C ASP A 652 -20.42 32.90 -6.71
N ILE A 653 -19.48 33.68 -7.26
CA ILE A 653 -19.71 35.07 -7.65
C ILE A 653 -20.78 35.18 -8.75
N MET A 654 -20.70 34.33 -9.78
CA MET A 654 -21.73 34.27 -10.83
C MET A 654 -23.09 33.94 -10.22
N MET A 655 -23.17 32.88 -9.41
CA MET A 655 -24.41 32.44 -8.77
C MET A 655 -25.00 33.50 -7.84
N ALA A 656 -24.17 34.20 -7.06
CA ALA A 656 -24.62 35.30 -6.20
C ALA A 656 -25.17 36.48 -7.02
N LYS A 657 -24.48 36.87 -8.10
CA LYS A 657 -24.89 37.95 -9.01
C LYS A 657 -26.24 37.66 -9.69
N THR A 658 -26.49 36.39 -10.00
CA THR A 658 -27.72 35.95 -10.69
C THR A 658 -28.79 35.41 -9.73
N GLN A 659 -28.64 35.60 -8.42
CA GLN A 659 -29.57 35.09 -7.38
C GLN A 659 -29.87 33.59 -7.52
N GLY A 660 -28.85 32.80 -7.83
CA GLY A 660 -28.94 31.35 -8.02
C GLY A 660 -29.49 30.90 -9.37
N SER A 661 -29.86 31.81 -10.28
CA SER A 661 -30.50 31.49 -11.56
C SER A 661 -29.77 32.13 -12.76
N PRO A 662 -28.55 31.67 -13.11
CA PRO A 662 -27.79 32.23 -14.23
C PRO A 662 -28.44 31.95 -15.58
N THR A 663 -28.36 32.90 -16.50
CA THR A 663 -28.77 32.70 -17.89
C THR A 663 -27.73 31.91 -18.67
N LYS A 664 -28.11 31.36 -19.83
CA LYS A 664 -27.16 30.68 -20.74
C LYS A 664 -25.95 31.57 -21.09
N ASN A 665 -26.14 32.88 -21.24
CA ASN A 665 -25.06 33.82 -21.54
C ASN A 665 -24.12 34.01 -20.36
N ASP A 666 -24.63 34.06 -19.13
CA ASP A 666 -23.80 34.15 -17.91
C ASP A 666 -22.89 32.91 -17.79
N VAL A 667 -23.44 31.72 -18.06
CA VAL A 667 -22.68 30.47 -18.06
C VAL A 667 -21.62 30.44 -19.17
N ILE A 668 -21.94 30.94 -20.37
CA ILE A 668 -20.97 31.06 -21.47
C ILE A 668 -19.82 31.97 -21.06
N GLU A 669 -20.11 33.16 -20.52
CA GLU A 669 -19.10 34.11 -20.05
C GLU A 669 -18.23 33.49 -18.96
N PHE A 670 -18.83 32.80 -17.98
CA PHE A 670 -18.12 32.10 -16.92
C PHE A 670 -17.15 31.05 -17.49
N VAL A 671 -17.62 30.20 -18.41
CA VAL A 671 -16.79 29.14 -19.00
C VAL A 671 -15.65 29.73 -19.82
N GLN A 672 -15.90 30.75 -20.64
CA GLN A 672 -14.87 31.43 -21.43
C GLN A 672 -13.77 32.06 -20.58
N ASN A 673 -14.11 32.57 -19.40
CA ASN A 673 -13.15 33.23 -18.51
C ASN A 673 -12.35 32.25 -17.63
N ASN A 674 -12.88 31.05 -17.36
CA ASN A 674 -12.31 30.14 -16.36
C ASN A 674 -11.78 28.83 -16.92
N PHE A 675 -12.08 28.49 -18.18
CA PHE A 675 -11.67 27.24 -18.81
C PHE A 675 -10.97 27.51 -20.14
N GLN A 676 -9.91 26.75 -20.38
CA GLN A 676 -9.26 26.66 -21.68
C GLN A 676 -10.02 25.65 -22.56
N PRO A 677 -9.97 25.82 -23.90
CA PRO A 677 -10.58 24.86 -24.82
C PRO A 677 -10.16 23.42 -24.53
N SER A 678 -11.08 22.48 -24.71
CA SER A 678 -10.80 21.06 -24.56
C SER A 678 -9.62 20.64 -25.43
N HIS A 679 -8.92 19.59 -25.00
CA HIS A 679 -7.81 18.97 -25.73
C HIS A 679 -6.47 19.73 -25.71
N ASN A 680 -6.32 20.78 -24.91
CA ASN A 680 -5.02 21.43 -24.73
C ASN A 680 -4.02 20.57 -23.92
N GLU A 681 -4.47 19.46 -23.34
CA GLU A 681 -3.68 18.57 -22.48
C GLU A 681 -2.84 17.52 -23.23
N LEU A 682 -3.09 17.35 -24.52
CA LEU A 682 -2.44 16.34 -25.36
C LEU A 682 -1.62 16.99 -26.47
N GLU A 683 -0.53 16.35 -26.83
CA GLU A 683 0.23 16.62 -28.05
C GLU A 683 0.22 15.40 -28.98
N ASN A 684 0.39 15.65 -30.28
CA ASN A 684 0.58 14.58 -31.25
C ASN A 684 1.89 13.88 -30.95
N TRP A 685 1.86 12.55 -30.98
CA TRP A 685 3.03 11.73 -30.72
C TRP A 685 3.24 10.76 -31.86
N PHE A 686 4.47 10.75 -32.39
CA PHE A 686 4.86 9.83 -33.44
C PHE A 686 5.53 8.59 -32.81
N PRO A 687 4.97 7.38 -32.99
CA PRO A 687 5.57 6.15 -32.49
C PRO A 687 6.98 5.94 -33.05
N THR A 688 7.96 5.75 -32.17
CA THR A 688 9.39 5.70 -32.53
C THR A 688 9.78 4.44 -33.30
N ASP A 689 9.01 3.37 -33.16
CA ASP A 689 9.17 2.08 -33.81
C ASP A 689 8.21 1.88 -34.99
N TYR A 690 7.50 2.92 -35.43
CA TYR A 690 6.71 2.87 -36.65
C TYR A 690 7.60 2.59 -37.86
N GLN A 691 7.15 1.65 -38.70
CA GLN A 691 7.81 1.29 -39.95
C GLN A 691 6.86 1.54 -41.12
N VAL A 692 7.34 2.20 -42.18
CA VAL A 692 6.54 2.44 -43.39
C VAL A 692 6.19 1.13 -44.12
N SER A 693 7.04 0.11 -44.00
CA SER A 693 6.85 -1.19 -44.64
C SER A 693 7.30 -2.32 -43.71
N PRO A 694 6.52 -2.64 -42.66
CA PRO A 694 6.87 -3.70 -41.71
C PRO A 694 6.83 -5.07 -42.38
N PRO A 695 7.49 -6.09 -41.79
CA PRO A 695 7.59 -7.42 -42.39
C PRO A 695 6.25 -8.06 -42.77
N PHE A 696 5.19 -7.90 -41.96
CA PHE A 696 3.88 -8.49 -42.23
C PHE A 696 3.30 -7.98 -43.57
N LEU A 697 3.41 -6.67 -43.83
CA LEU A 697 2.87 -6.03 -45.03
C LEU A 697 3.48 -6.59 -46.32
N ARG A 698 4.80 -6.88 -46.29
CA ARG A 698 5.53 -7.43 -47.44
C ARG A 698 5.10 -8.86 -47.78
N LYS A 699 4.60 -9.61 -46.80
CA LYS A 699 4.15 -11.00 -46.98
C LYS A 699 2.77 -11.11 -47.64
N ILE A 700 1.95 -10.06 -47.58
CA ILE A 700 0.60 -10.06 -48.17
C ILE A 700 0.72 -10.09 -49.70
N LYS A 701 0.33 -11.18 -50.37
CA LYS A 701 0.42 -11.30 -51.84
C LYS A 701 -0.67 -10.54 -52.60
N ASN A 702 -1.88 -10.45 -52.04
CA ASN A 702 -3.02 -9.78 -52.68
C ASN A 702 -2.82 -8.26 -52.64
N VAL A 703 -2.74 -7.60 -53.80
CA VAL A 703 -2.45 -6.16 -53.92
C VAL A 703 -3.54 -5.30 -53.27
N LYS A 704 -4.82 -5.64 -53.44
CA LYS A 704 -5.92 -4.88 -52.81
C LYS A 704 -5.84 -4.95 -51.29
N VAL A 705 -5.65 -6.15 -50.75
CA VAL A 705 -5.53 -6.37 -49.29
C VAL A 705 -4.27 -5.69 -48.75
N ARG A 706 -3.16 -5.74 -49.49
CA ARG A 706 -1.92 -5.05 -49.11
C ARG A 706 -2.10 -3.54 -49.03
N ASN A 707 -2.80 -2.94 -50.00
CA ASN A 707 -3.07 -1.49 -49.99
C ASN A 707 -3.92 -1.08 -48.80
N ILE A 708 -4.92 -1.90 -48.44
CA ILE A 708 -5.78 -1.66 -47.28
C ILE A 708 -5.01 -1.83 -45.98
N ALA A 709 -4.20 -2.88 -45.85
CA ALA A 709 -3.30 -3.07 -44.71
C ALA A 709 -2.30 -1.91 -44.57
N LYS A 710 -1.82 -1.35 -45.67
CA LYS A 710 -0.96 -0.14 -45.67
C LYS A 710 -1.73 1.09 -45.17
N HIS A 711 -2.97 1.28 -45.61
CA HIS A 711 -3.80 2.38 -45.12
C HIS A 711 -4.03 2.28 -43.61
N LEU A 712 -4.37 1.09 -43.10
CA LEU A 712 -4.52 0.84 -41.66
C LEU A 712 -3.25 1.13 -40.86
N LEU A 713 -2.10 0.67 -41.36
CA LEU A 713 -0.79 0.94 -40.77
C LEU A 713 -0.50 2.44 -40.68
N ASP A 714 -0.87 3.21 -41.71
CA ASP A 714 -0.60 4.65 -41.79
C ASP A 714 -1.49 5.49 -40.87
N LEU A 715 -2.54 4.91 -40.29
CA LEU A 715 -3.37 5.57 -39.28
C LEU A 715 -2.70 5.59 -37.90
N TRP A 716 -1.79 4.67 -37.57
CA TRP A 716 -1.19 4.61 -36.23
C TRP A 716 -0.51 5.92 -35.80
N PRO A 717 0.33 6.56 -36.63
CA PRO A 717 0.91 7.86 -36.26
C PRO A 717 -0.15 8.96 -36.05
N ASN A 718 -1.27 8.93 -36.79
CA ASN A 718 -2.34 9.92 -36.67
C ASN A 718 -3.13 9.77 -35.36
N LEU A 719 -3.17 8.57 -34.80
CA LEU A 719 -3.82 8.25 -33.53
C LEU A 719 -2.87 8.34 -32.33
N GLY A 720 -1.58 8.61 -32.55
CA GLY A 720 -0.60 8.73 -31.48
C GLY A 720 -0.77 10.03 -30.69
N ARG A 721 -0.91 9.89 -29.37
CA ARG A 721 -1.00 11.00 -28.42
C ARG A 721 0.01 10.83 -27.31
N LYS A 722 0.46 11.95 -26.75
CA LYS A 722 1.24 12.00 -25.52
C LYS A 722 0.69 13.12 -24.64
N ILE A 723 0.71 12.89 -23.34
CA ILE A 723 0.30 13.90 -22.37
C ILE A 723 1.41 14.95 -22.29
N LYS A 724 1.02 16.22 -22.40
CA LYS A 724 1.99 17.32 -22.32
C LYS A 724 2.61 17.39 -20.90
N PRO A 725 3.89 17.79 -20.77
CA PRO A 725 4.55 17.88 -19.47
C PRO A 725 3.81 18.73 -18.43
N GLU A 726 3.10 19.78 -18.84
CA GLU A 726 2.37 20.68 -17.93
C GLU A 726 1.23 19.97 -17.19
N VAL A 727 0.64 18.94 -17.79
CA VAL A 727 -0.40 18.12 -17.15
C VAL A 727 0.18 17.32 -15.98
N GLN A 728 1.42 16.85 -16.09
CA GLN A 728 2.09 16.19 -14.97
C GLN A 728 2.46 17.16 -13.85
N GLN A 729 2.75 18.42 -14.19
CA GLN A 729 3.08 19.47 -13.23
C GLN A 729 1.85 20.02 -12.49
N MET A 730 0.71 20.12 -13.17
CA MET A 730 -0.54 20.67 -12.63
C MET A 730 -1.75 19.76 -12.90
N PRO A 731 -1.75 18.49 -12.45
CA PRO A 731 -2.80 17.52 -12.80
C PRO A 731 -4.19 17.93 -12.30
N PHE A 732 -4.27 18.75 -11.25
CA PHE A 732 -5.54 19.25 -10.69
C PHE A 732 -6.33 20.16 -11.64
N LYS A 733 -5.68 20.72 -12.68
CA LYS A 733 -6.34 21.56 -13.70
C LYS A 733 -7.04 20.75 -14.79
N TYR A 734 -6.79 19.45 -14.87
CA TYR A 734 -7.22 18.60 -15.97
C TYR A 734 -8.06 17.44 -15.45
N SER A 735 -8.95 16.95 -16.30
CA SER A 735 -9.62 15.68 -16.04
C SER A 735 -8.81 14.48 -16.54
N ILE A 736 -7.81 14.65 -17.40
CA ILE A 736 -6.99 13.54 -17.91
C ILE A 736 -6.07 12.96 -16.82
N ILE A 737 -5.96 11.63 -16.76
CA ILE A 737 -5.08 10.92 -15.82
C ILE A 737 -3.64 10.99 -16.35
N PRO A 738 -2.68 11.52 -15.57
CA PRO A 738 -1.30 11.64 -16.02
C PRO A 738 -0.62 10.27 -16.14
N ILE A 739 -0.10 9.97 -17.33
CA ILE A 739 0.66 8.76 -17.67
C ILE A 739 1.96 9.13 -18.40
N PRO A 740 3.04 8.35 -18.24
CA PRO A 740 4.39 8.75 -18.67
C PRO A 740 4.67 8.59 -20.17
N ASN A 741 4.08 7.60 -20.83
CA ASN A 741 4.42 7.24 -22.21
C ASN A 741 3.35 7.67 -23.21
N GLY A 742 3.75 7.77 -24.48
CA GLY A 742 2.81 7.91 -25.59
C GLY A 742 1.87 6.70 -25.70
N PHE A 743 0.68 6.93 -26.25
CA PHE A 743 -0.36 5.92 -26.42
C PHE A 743 -1.14 6.17 -27.70
N ILE A 744 -1.84 5.14 -28.17
CA ILE A 744 -2.72 5.20 -29.34
C ILE A 744 -4.16 5.30 -28.84
N VAL A 745 -4.91 6.29 -29.33
CA VAL A 745 -6.32 6.49 -28.99
C VAL A 745 -7.24 5.70 -29.92
N PRO A 746 -8.53 5.48 -29.55
CA PRO A 746 -9.50 4.94 -30.50
C PRO A 746 -9.69 5.86 -31.72
N GLY A 747 -10.05 7.13 -31.56
CA GLY A 747 -10.25 8.05 -32.68
C GLY A 747 -11.41 9.03 -32.47
N GLY A 748 -11.43 10.11 -33.25
CA GLY A 748 -12.49 11.13 -33.18
C GLY A 748 -12.57 11.89 -31.84
N ARG A 749 -13.71 11.80 -31.15
CA ARG A 749 -13.95 12.38 -29.81
C ARG A 749 -13.21 11.65 -28.68
N PHE A 750 -12.80 10.40 -28.91
CA PHE A 750 -12.09 9.57 -27.95
C PHE A 750 -10.59 9.86 -28.03
N ARG A 751 -10.09 10.71 -27.14
CA ARG A 751 -8.71 11.23 -27.19
C ARG A 751 -7.86 10.81 -25.99
N GLU A 752 -8.47 10.15 -25.01
CA GLU A 752 -7.79 9.41 -23.96
C GLU A 752 -7.63 7.94 -24.37
N PHE A 753 -6.84 7.18 -23.60
CA PHE A 753 -6.86 5.73 -23.74
C PHE A 753 -8.24 5.20 -23.31
N TYR A 754 -8.71 4.13 -23.95
CA TYR A 754 -9.84 3.31 -23.51
C TYR A 754 -9.36 1.89 -23.29
N TYR A 755 -9.84 1.25 -22.23
CA TYR A 755 -9.22 0.03 -21.73
C TYR A 755 -9.34 -1.13 -22.71
N TRP A 756 -10.55 -1.58 -23.06
CA TRP A 756 -10.71 -2.76 -23.91
C TRP A 756 -10.36 -2.49 -25.39
N ASP A 757 -10.52 -1.26 -25.87
CA ASP A 757 -10.06 -0.82 -27.21
C ASP A 757 -8.56 -1.03 -27.37
N SER A 758 -7.81 -0.73 -26.31
CA SER A 758 -6.35 -0.85 -26.30
C SER A 758 -5.88 -2.27 -26.51
N TYR A 759 -6.69 -3.30 -26.21
CA TYR A 759 -6.31 -4.69 -26.48
C TYR A 759 -6.22 -4.95 -27.99
N TRP A 760 -7.23 -4.52 -28.74
CA TRP A 760 -7.27 -4.66 -30.20
C TRP A 760 -6.22 -3.78 -30.87
N ILE A 761 -6.00 -2.58 -30.35
CA ILE A 761 -4.91 -1.70 -30.80
C ILE A 761 -3.56 -2.38 -30.59
N ILE A 762 -3.29 -2.92 -29.39
CA ILE A 762 -2.04 -3.63 -29.08
C ILE A 762 -1.83 -4.83 -30.01
N LYS A 763 -2.87 -5.61 -30.31
CA LYS A 763 -2.81 -6.70 -31.30
C LYS A 763 -2.31 -6.20 -32.66
N GLY A 764 -2.92 -5.13 -33.18
CA GLY A 764 -2.53 -4.52 -34.45
C GLY A 764 -1.10 -3.98 -34.44
N LEU A 765 -0.71 -3.29 -33.37
CA LEU A 765 0.65 -2.75 -33.20
C LEU A 765 1.71 -3.85 -33.16
N LEU A 766 1.44 -4.97 -32.46
CA LEU A 766 2.36 -6.11 -32.43
C LEU A 766 2.55 -6.75 -33.82
N ILE A 767 1.48 -6.85 -34.62
CA ILE A 767 1.56 -7.31 -36.02
C ILE A 767 2.42 -6.36 -36.88
N CYS A 768 2.34 -5.06 -36.60
CA CYS A 768 3.16 -4.03 -37.23
C CYS A 768 4.61 -3.96 -36.70
N ASP A 769 5.01 -4.86 -35.80
CA ASP A 769 6.34 -4.90 -35.15
C ASP A 769 6.64 -3.67 -34.28
N MET A 770 5.60 -3.05 -33.71
CA MET A 770 5.70 -1.84 -32.86
C MET A 770 5.76 -2.19 -31.37
N LYS A 771 6.75 -3.03 -30.99
CA LYS A 771 6.88 -3.58 -29.64
C LYS A 771 7.23 -2.53 -28.57
N HIS A 772 8.01 -1.51 -28.91
CA HIS A 772 8.40 -0.45 -27.99
C HIS A 772 7.20 0.42 -27.63
N THR A 773 6.36 0.75 -28.61
CA THR A 773 5.09 1.44 -28.40
C THR A 773 4.16 0.64 -27.48
N VAL A 774 3.99 -0.66 -27.74
CA VAL A 774 3.15 -1.53 -26.90
C VAL A 774 3.68 -1.61 -25.47
N LYS A 775 5.00 -1.75 -25.28
CA LYS A 775 5.62 -1.75 -23.94
C LYS A 775 5.30 -0.47 -23.18
N GLY A 776 5.42 0.70 -23.83
CA GLY A 776 5.06 1.99 -23.24
C GLY A 776 3.58 2.10 -22.85
N MET A 777 2.67 1.59 -23.68
CA MET A 777 1.23 1.53 -23.36
C MET A 777 0.94 0.60 -22.16
N LEU A 778 1.60 -0.56 -22.07
CA LEU A 778 1.47 -1.47 -20.93
C LEU A 778 2.03 -0.87 -19.65
N ASP A 779 3.17 -0.17 -19.73
CA ASP A 779 3.73 0.57 -18.60
C ASP A 779 2.80 1.70 -18.12
N ASN A 780 2.07 2.36 -19.04
CA ASN A 780 1.02 3.32 -18.69
C ASN A 780 -0.10 2.62 -17.89
N PHE A 781 -0.59 1.47 -18.35
CA PHE A 781 -1.62 0.72 -17.63
C PHE A 781 -1.15 0.24 -16.26
N PHE A 782 0.09 -0.23 -16.14
CA PHE A 782 0.66 -0.58 -14.83
C PHE A 782 0.71 0.62 -13.89
N LYS A 783 1.06 1.81 -14.40
CA LYS A 783 1.03 3.05 -13.60
C LYS A 783 -0.39 3.38 -13.13
N VAL A 784 -1.39 3.21 -14.00
CA VAL A 784 -2.81 3.44 -13.66
C VAL A 784 -3.29 2.44 -12.60
N VAL A 785 -2.98 1.15 -12.75
CA VAL A 785 -3.28 0.12 -11.74
C VAL A 785 -2.53 0.38 -10.42
N ASP A 786 -1.31 0.90 -10.50
CA ASP A 786 -0.55 1.30 -9.32
C ASP A 786 -1.25 2.42 -8.55
N MET A 787 -1.72 3.45 -9.26
CA MET A 787 -2.42 4.61 -8.67
C MET A 787 -3.83 4.27 -8.16
N HIS A 788 -4.60 3.48 -8.90
CA HIS A 788 -6.04 3.34 -8.68
C HIS A 788 -6.50 1.91 -8.37
N GLY A 789 -5.63 0.91 -8.50
CA GLY A 789 -5.92 -0.50 -8.23
C GLY A 789 -6.53 -1.27 -9.39
N PHE A 790 -7.01 -0.59 -10.43
CA PHE A 790 -7.59 -1.16 -11.64
C PHE A 790 -7.42 -0.18 -12.81
N ILE A 791 -7.78 -0.60 -14.03
CA ILE A 791 -7.81 0.29 -15.19
C ILE A 791 -9.24 0.86 -15.33
N PRO A 792 -9.44 2.19 -15.25
CA PRO A 792 -10.73 2.81 -15.48
C PRO A 792 -11.17 2.67 -16.94
N ASN A 793 -12.46 2.89 -17.21
CA ASN A 793 -13.04 2.84 -18.56
C ASN A 793 -12.15 3.55 -19.61
N GLY A 794 -11.76 4.79 -19.31
CA GLY A 794 -10.75 5.51 -20.06
C GLY A 794 -9.85 6.39 -19.17
N GLY A 795 -8.90 7.08 -19.80
CA GLY A 795 -7.86 7.86 -19.13
C GLY A 795 -8.31 9.19 -18.50
N ARG A 796 -9.48 9.25 -17.88
CA ARG A 796 -10.05 10.46 -17.26
C ARG A 796 -10.52 10.19 -15.84
N ILE A 797 -10.42 11.19 -14.97
CA ILE A 797 -10.78 11.07 -13.55
C ILE A 797 -12.27 10.73 -13.35
N TYR A 798 -13.17 11.20 -14.22
CA TYR A 798 -14.60 10.88 -14.16
C TYR A 798 -14.94 9.42 -14.55
N TYR A 799 -13.95 8.63 -14.97
CA TYR A 799 -14.06 7.19 -15.17
C TYR A 799 -13.59 6.36 -13.97
N LEU A 800 -13.08 6.99 -12.91
CA LEU A 800 -12.48 6.27 -11.79
C LEU A 800 -13.48 5.52 -10.88
N ASP A 801 -14.78 5.58 -11.16
CA ASP A 801 -15.81 4.78 -10.49
C ASP A 801 -16.13 3.47 -11.22
N ARG A 802 -15.62 3.28 -12.45
CA ARG A 802 -15.92 2.12 -13.31
C ARG A 802 -14.75 1.70 -14.19
N SER A 803 -14.63 0.39 -14.42
CA SER A 803 -13.63 -0.18 -15.31
C SER A 803 -14.18 -0.33 -16.74
N GLN A 804 -13.65 -1.30 -17.47
CA GLN A 804 -14.12 -1.81 -18.75
C GLN A 804 -13.78 -3.32 -18.82
N PRO A 805 -14.17 -4.06 -19.88
CA PRO A 805 -13.83 -5.48 -20.01
C PRO A 805 -12.33 -5.78 -19.75
N PRO A 806 -12.00 -6.65 -18.78
CA PRO A 806 -10.64 -6.75 -18.25
C PRO A 806 -9.71 -7.59 -19.15
N LEU A 807 -8.88 -6.89 -19.92
CA LEU A 807 -8.02 -7.51 -20.93
C LEU A 807 -6.51 -7.26 -20.71
N LEU A 808 -6.08 -6.55 -19.66
CA LEU A 808 -4.66 -6.25 -19.40
C LEU A 808 -3.80 -7.52 -19.34
N THR A 809 -4.27 -8.55 -18.63
CA THR A 809 -3.55 -9.83 -18.52
C THR A 809 -3.35 -10.48 -19.90
N MET A 810 -4.34 -10.35 -20.80
CA MET A 810 -4.24 -10.83 -22.19
C MET A 810 -3.29 -9.96 -23.03
N MET A 811 -3.35 -8.62 -22.89
CA MET A 811 -2.41 -7.71 -23.57
C MET A 811 -0.95 -8.02 -23.20
N VAL A 812 -0.69 -8.28 -21.92
CA VAL A 812 0.63 -8.67 -21.44
C VAL A 812 1.05 -10.03 -21.98
N ALA A 813 0.13 -10.99 -22.06
CA ALA A 813 0.42 -12.29 -22.67
C ALA A 813 0.84 -12.16 -24.14
N ASP A 814 0.11 -11.38 -24.92
CA ASP A 814 0.42 -11.14 -26.33
C ASP A 814 1.79 -10.46 -26.51
N PHE A 815 2.08 -9.45 -25.68
CA PHE A 815 3.37 -8.78 -25.71
C PHE A 815 4.51 -9.75 -25.35
N VAL A 816 4.35 -10.57 -24.31
CA VAL A 816 5.38 -11.54 -23.89
C VAL A 816 5.58 -12.64 -24.92
N GLU A 817 4.52 -13.08 -25.60
CA GLU A 817 4.62 -14.05 -26.70
C GLU A 817 5.49 -13.51 -27.84
N VAL A 818 5.33 -12.24 -28.21
CA VAL A 818 6.06 -11.61 -29.32
C VAL A 818 7.46 -11.10 -28.94
N SER A 819 7.66 -10.69 -27.68
CA SER A 819 8.94 -10.12 -27.19
C SER A 819 9.86 -11.16 -26.55
N ASN A 820 9.30 -12.25 -26.02
CA ASN A 820 9.98 -13.21 -25.15
C ASN A 820 10.62 -12.58 -23.89
N ASP A 821 10.14 -11.40 -23.45
CA ASP A 821 10.68 -10.64 -22.31
C ASP A 821 10.11 -11.13 -20.96
N VAL A 822 10.55 -12.32 -20.54
CA VAL A 822 10.09 -12.96 -19.28
C VAL A 822 10.53 -12.19 -18.03
N LEU A 823 11.65 -11.47 -18.08
CA LEU A 823 12.15 -10.66 -16.96
C LEU A 823 11.26 -9.43 -16.73
N TRP A 824 10.89 -8.72 -17.79
CA TRP A 824 9.93 -7.62 -17.69
C TRP A 824 8.58 -8.10 -17.17
N LEU A 825 8.11 -9.27 -17.62
CA LEU A 825 6.90 -9.86 -17.07
C LEU A 825 7.03 -10.13 -15.56
N LYS A 826 8.11 -10.76 -15.11
CA LYS A 826 8.33 -11.08 -13.68
C LYS A 826 8.37 -9.82 -12.81
N LYS A 827 8.96 -8.73 -13.31
CA LYS A 827 9.00 -7.42 -12.62
C LYS A 827 7.60 -6.82 -12.44
N ASN A 828 6.71 -7.04 -13.40
CA ASN A 828 5.42 -6.36 -13.49
C ASN A 828 4.20 -7.23 -13.12
N ILE A 829 4.39 -8.51 -12.82
CA ILE A 829 3.29 -9.46 -12.51
C ILE A 829 2.36 -8.97 -11.37
N LYS A 830 2.91 -8.22 -10.41
CA LYS A 830 2.17 -7.65 -9.28
C LYS A 830 1.02 -6.73 -9.71
N TYR A 831 1.13 -6.05 -10.85
CA TYR A 831 0.08 -5.17 -11.35
C TYR A 831 -1.10 -5.99 -11.90
N LEU A 832 -0.84 -7.11 -12.56
CA LEU A 832 -1.89 -8.03 -13.00
C LEU A 832 -2.65 -8.62 -11.81
N GLU A 833 -1.94 -9.01 -10.75
CA GLU A 833 -2.57 -9.49 -9.52
C GLU A 833 -3.41 -8.42 -8.84
N LYS A 834 -2.94 -7.17 -8.82
CA LYS A 834 -3.65 -6.04 -8.23
C LYS A 834 -4.97 -5.78 -8.94
N GLU A 835 -4.98 -5.79 -10.27
CA GLU A 835 -6.21 -5.63 -11.04
C GLU A 835 -7.16 -6.83 -10.88
N LEU A 836 -6.64 -8.06 -10.95
CA LEU A 836 -7.49 -9.25 -10.75
C LEU A 836 -8.07 -9.30 -9.33
N LYS A 837 -7.36 -8.78 -8.33
CA LYS A 837 -7.89 -8.60 -6.97
C LYS A 837 -9.11 -7.68 -7.00
N PHE A 838 -9.06 -6.53 -7.68
CA PHE A 838 -10.22 -5.63 -7.84
C PHE A 838 -11.47 -6.37 -8.38
N TRP A 839 -11.32 -7.19 -9.43
CA TRP A 839 -12.44 -7.95 -9.98
C TRP A 839 -12.95 -9.05 -9.05
N LEU A 840 -12.03 -9.77 -8.39
CA LEU A 840 -12.37 -10.86 -7.47
C LEU A 840 -13.02 -10.36 -6.18
N THR A 841 -12.67 -9.18 -5.69
CA THR A 841 -13.21 -8.64 -4.43
C THR A 841 -14.43 -7.77 -4.63
N LEU A 842 -14.44 -6.87 -5.62
CA LEU A 842 -15.48 -5.85 -5.75
C LEU A 842 -16.56 -6.19 -6.79
N LYS A 843 -16.27 -7.08 -7.75
CA LYS A 843 -17.15 -7.36 -8.90
C LYS A 843 -17.72 -8.77 -8.92
N THR A 844 -17.28 -9.63 -8.00
CA THR A 844 -17.73 -11.02 -7.89
C THR A 844 -18.89 -11.15 -6.90
N ILE A 845 -19.90 -11.95 -7.27
CA ILE A 845 -21.02 -12.30 -6.41
C ILE A 845 -21.17 -13.83 -6.30
N GLN A 846 -21.92 -14.27 -5.29
CA GLN A 846 -22.31 -15.66 -5.12
C GLN A 846 -23.70 -15.90 -5.70
N ILE A 847 -23.86 -17.04 -6.40
CA ILE A 847 -25.11 -17.44 -7.05
C ILE A 847 -25.38 -18.90 -6.70
N GLU A 848 -26.61 -19.18 -6.29
CA GLU A 848 -27.06 -20.55 -6.04
C GLU A 848 -27.99 -21.01 -7.15
N LYS A 849 -27.68 -22.18 -7.72
CA LYS A 849 -28.52 -22.86 -8.72
C LYS A 849 -28.40 -24.37 -8.52
N ASP A 850 -29.54 -25.06 -8.46
CA ASP A 850 -29.62 -26.52 -8.31
C ASP A 850 -28.83 -27.06 -7.10
N GLY A 851 -28.85 -26.33 -5.98
CA GLY A 851 -28.14 -26.71 -4.75
C GLY A 851 -26.62 -26.54 -4.79
N LYS A 852 -26.07 -25.91 -5.84
CA LYS A 852 -24.65 -25.58 -5.99
C LYS A 852 -24.44 -24.06 -5.94
N THR A 853 -23.36 -23.65 -5.29
CA THR A 853 -22.93 -22.25 -5.22
C THR A 853 -21.82 -22.00 -6.25
N TYR A 854 -21.93 -20.88 -6.96
CA TYR A 854 -20.96 -20.42 -7.96
C TYR A 854 -20.54 -18.99 -7.65
N HIS A 855 -19.27 -18.69 -7.85
CA HIS A 855 -18.72 -17.33 -7.77
C HIS A 855 -18.54 -16.81 -9.19
N MET A 856 -19.29 -15.77 -9.55
CA MET A 856 -19.26 -15.19 -10.89
C MET A 856 -19.16 -13.68 -10.81
N ALA A 857 -18.48 -13.08 -11.79
CA ALA A 857 -18.36 -11.63 -11.89
C ALA A 857 -19.54 -11.01 -12.63
N ARG A 858 -19.90 -9.79 -12.26
CA ARG A 858 -20.79 -8.90 -13.01
C ARG A 858 -20.17 -7.52 -13.13
N TYR A 859 -20.57 -6.79 -14.17
CA TYR A 859 -20.34 -5.34 -14.19
C TYR A 859 -21.21 -4.68 -13.11
N ARG A 860 -20.65 -3.67 -12.44
CA ARG A 860 -21.35 -2.87 -11.44
C ARG A 860 -20.57 -1.59 -11.17
N SER A 861 -21.11 -0.45 -11.61
CA SER A 861 -20.67 0.85 -11.10
C SER A 861 -21.08 1.02 -9.63
N LEU A 862 -20.26 1.73 -8.86
CA LEU A 862 -20.56 2.08 -7.47
C LEU A 862 -21.24 3.45 -7.32
N SER A 863 -21.18 4.29 -8.35
CA SER A 863 -21.78 5.63 -8.36
C SER A 863 -23.24 5.60 -8.81
N ASP A 864 -24.07 6.40 -8.15
CA ASP A 864 -25.50 6.53 -8.39
C ASP A 864 -25.90 7.92 -8.92
N THR A 865 -24.96 8.66 -9.52
CA THR A 865 -25.16 10.00 -10.10
C THR A 865 -25.06 9.97 -11.63
N PRO A 866 -25.57 10.98 -12.37
CA PRO A 866 -25.41 11.07 -13.82
C PRO A 866 -23.93 11.06 -14.25
N ARG A 867 -23.61 10.40 -15.36
CA ARG A 867 -22.26 10.41 -15.95
C ARG A 867 -21.83 11.85 -16.28
N PRO A 868 -20.65 12.33 -15.85
CA PRO A 868 -20.21 13.69 -16.18
C PRO A 868 -20.06 13.94 -17.68
N GLU A 869 -19.69 12.90 -18.44
CA GLU A 869 -19.50 12.98 -19.89
C GLU A 869 -20.79 12.88 -20.72
N SER A 870 -21.91 12.47 -20.11
CA SER A 870 -23.24 12.34 -20.73
C SER A 870 -24.33 12.81 -19.76
N TYR A 871 -24.09 13.96 -19.12
CA TYR A 871 -24.84 14.38 -17.93
C TYR A 871 -26.30 14.73 -18.26
N ILE A 872 -26.55 15.48 -19.33
CA ILE A 872 -27.91 15.89 -19.71
C ILE A 872 -28.69 14.67 -20.21
N GLU A 873 -28.03 13.80 -20.98
CA GLU A 873 -28.58 12.58 -21.54
C GLU A 873 -29.07 11.62 -20.45
N ASP A 874 -28.25 11.43 -19.40
CA ASP A 874 -28.60 10.61 -18.25
C ASP A 874 -29.77 11.21 -17.47
N ILE A 875 -29.75 12.52 -17.21
CA ILE A 875 -30.86 13.24 -16.55
C ILE A 875 -32.16 13.10 -17.35
N HIS A 876 -32.12 13.25 -18.66
CA HIS A 876 -33.28 13.09 -19.55
C HIS A 876 -33.80 11.65 -19.52
N THR A 877 -32.92 10.66 -19.55
CA THR A 877 -33.29 9.24 -19.44
C THR A 877 -33.99 8.95 -18.12
N ALA A 878 -33.44 9.45 -17.01
CA ALA A 878 -33.99 9.25 -15.68
C ALA A 878 -35.25 10.10 -15.39
N SER A 879 -35.55 11.13 -16.19
CA SER A 879 -36.70 12.02 -15.99
C SER A 879 -38.07 11.31 -16.00
N ARG A 880 -38.13 10.09 -16.56
CA ARG A 880 -39.33 9.23 -16.57
C ARG A 880 -39.69 8.69 -15.19
N TYR A 881 -38.73 8.65 -14.28
CA TYR A 881 -38.92 8.17 -12.92
C TYR A 881 -39.42 9.27 -12.00
N ARG A 882 -40.33 8.91 -11.09
CA ARG A 882 -40.98 9.87 -10.19
C ARG A 882 -40.17 10.09 -8.92
N THR A 883 -39.49 9.06 -8.45
CA THR A 883 -38.71 9.13 -7.20
C THR A 883 -37.22 9.31 -7.48
N GLU A 884 -36.51 9.98 -6.57
CA GLU A 884 -35.06 10.14 -6.68
C GLU A 884 -34.32 8.81 -6.54
N GLU A 885 -34.87 7.85 -5.79
CA GLU A 885 -34.29 6.51 -5.66
C GLU A 885 -34.28 5.75 -7.00
N GLU A 886 -35.40 5.76 -7.72
CA GLU A 886 -35.50 5.17 -9.05
C GLU A 886 -34.53 5.85 -10.05
N LYS A 887 -34.36 7.17 -9.97
CA LYS A 887 -33.40 7.90 -10.80
C LYS A 887 -31.97 7.49 -10.50
N ARG A 888 -31.58 7.43 -9.22
CA ARG A 888 -30.25 6.96 -8.78
C ARG A 888 -29.97 5.52 -9.20
N HIS A 889 -30.97 4.66 -9.12
CA HIS A 889 -30.87 3.30 -9.64
C HIS A 889 -30.66 3.27 -11.16
N CYS A 890 -31.38 4.11 -11.93
CA CYS A 890 -31.18 4.26 -13.36
C CYS A 890 -29.75 4.71 -13.69
N TYR A 891 -29.23 5.75 -13.00
CA TYR A 891 -27.85 6.24 -13.21
C TYR A 891 -26.80 5.15 -12.95
N THR A 892 -26.96 4.38 -11.87
CA THR A 892 -26.05 3.27 -11.54
C THR A 892 -26.03 2.24 -12.68
N ASN A 893 -27.19 1.91 -13.25
CA ASN A 893 -27.32 0.93 -14.33
C ASN A 893 -26.81 1.45 -15.67
N ILE A 894 -27.01 2.73 -15.97
CA ILE A 894 -26.42 3.41 -17.13
C ILE A 894 -24.88 3.34 -17.06
N ARG A 895 -24.29 3.75 -15.93
CA ARG A 895 -22.84 3.65 -15.72
C ARG A 895 -22.33 2.22 -15.80
N THR A 896 -23.09 1.27 -15.29
CA THR A 896 -22.75 -0.15 -15.38
C THR A 896 -22.82 -0.66 -16.83
N GLY A 897 -23.76 -0.14 -17.63
CA GLY A 897 -23.81 -0.37 -19.07
C GLY A 897 -22.53 0.12 -19.76
N ALA A 898 -22.06 1.32 -19.41
CA ALA A 898 -20.77 1.85 -19.89
C ALA A 898 -19.57 1.03 -19.42
N GLU A 899 -19.56 0.53 -18.17
CA GLU A 899 -18.52 -0.39 -17.67
C GLU A 899 -18.44 -1.69 -18.50
N SER A 900 -19.56 -2.13 -19.08
CA SER A 900 -19.56 -3.34 -19.91
C SER A 900 -18.89 -3.15 -21.28
N GLY A 901 -18.68 -1.90 -21.70
CA GLY A 901 -18.29 -1.54 -23.08
C GLY A 901 -19.44 -1.59 -24.09
N TRP A 902 -20.67 -1.92 -23.67
CA TRP A 902 -21.86 -2.02 -24.53
C TRP A 902 -22.92 -0.99 -24.13
N ASP A 903 -22.59 0.29 -24.27
CA ASP A 903 -23.40 1.46 -24.00
C ASP A 903 -24.04 2.05 -25.28
N PHE A 904 -25.30 1.77 -25.63
CA PHE A 904 -26.22 0.85 -24.97
C PHE A 904 -26.75 -0.23 -25.91
N SER A 905 -27.38 -1.26 -25.32
CA SER A 905 -27.85 -2.46 -26.00
C SER A 905 -29.11 -3.02 -25.31
N ALA A 906 -30.01 -3.60 -26.11
CA ALA A 906 -31.09 -4.48 -25.67
C ALA A 906 -30.61 -5.59 -24.73
N ARG A 907 -29.33 -5.97 -24.81
CA ARG A 907 -28.71 -6.95 -23.90
C ARG A 907 -29.00 -6.63 -22.43
N TRP A 908 -29.03 -5.34 -22.10
CA TRP A 908 -29.21 -4.83 -20.74
C TRP A 908 -30.64 -4.38 -20.43
N PHE A 909 -31.56 -4.42 -21.39
CA PHE A 909 -32.92 -3.89 -21.24
C PHE A 909 -33.89 -4.98 -20.76
N PHE A 910 -34.92 -4.55 -20.03
CA PHE A 910 -35.93 -5.43 -19.45
C PHE A 910 -37.34 -4.94 -19.81
N ASP A 911 -38.07 -5.74 -20.58
CA ASP A 911 -39.52 -5.57 -20.70
C ASP A 911 -40.25 -6.10 -19.45
N LYS A 912 -41.58 -5.93 -19.40
CA LYS A 912 -42.40 -6.35 -18.25
C LYS A 912 -42.35 -7.86 -17.97
N GLN A 913 -41.97 -8.66 -18.96
CA GLN A 913 -41.85 -10.12 -18.86
C GLN A 913 -40.39 -10.54 -18.60
N GLY A 914 -39.45 -9.59 -18.49
CA GLY A 914 -38.03 -9.84 -18.30
C GLY A 914 -37.24 -10.11 -19.59
N GLY A 915 -37.86 -9.95 -20.76
CA GLY A 915 -37.21 -10.06 -22.07
C GLY A 915 -36.40 -8.82 -22.45
N ASN A 916 -35.81 -8.82 -23.65
CA ASN A 916 -34.88 -7.77 -24.13
C ASN A 916 -35.54 -6.69 -25.02
N ARG A 917 -36.88 -6.53 -24.97
CA ARG A 917 -37.62 -5.55 -25.78
C ARG A 917 -37.93 -4.24 -25.05
N GLY A 918 -37.20 -3.95 -23.96
CA GLY A 918 -37.27 -2.68 -23.26
C GLY A 918 -36.57 -1.55 -24.01
N ASP A 919 -36.40 -0.42 -23.34
CA ASP A 919 -35.63 0.73 -23.82
C ASP A 919 -34.55 1.14 -22.79
N LEU A 920 -33.78 2.20 -23.08
CA LEU A 920 -32.71 2.67 -22.21
C LEU A 920 -33.20 3.01 -20.79
N SER A 921 -34.46 3.44 -20.60
CA SER A 921 -34.97 3.66 -19.26
C SER A 921 -35.10 2.36 -18.47
N SER A 922 -35.28 1.22 -19.12
CA SER A 922 -35.36 -0.12 -18.49
C SER A 922 -34.01 -0.83 -18.31
N ILE A 923 -32.89 -0.12 -18.43
CA ILE A 923 -31.54 -0.68 -18.32
C ILE A 923 -31.27 -1.27 -16.92
N ASN A 924 -30.82 -2.53 -16.85
CA ASN A 924 -30.44 -3.20 -15.60
C ASN A 924 -29.33 -4.26 -15.76
N PRO A 925 -28.11 -3.88 -16.17
CA PRO A 925 -26.98 -4.81 -16.31
C PRO A 925 -26.52 -5.41 -14.98
N ILE A 926 -26.79 -4.78 -13.82
CA ILE A 926 -26.39 -5.30 -12.50
C ILE A 926 -27.08 -6.63 -12.18
N ARG A 927 -28.26 -6.86 -12.78
CA ARG A 927 -29.02 -8.11 -12.69
C ARG A 927 -28.44 -9.26 -13.51
N ILE A 928 -27.44 -9.00 -14.35
CA ILE A 928 -26.93 -9.95 -15.33
C ILE A 928 -25.52 -10.43 -14.94
N ILE A 929 -25.29 -11.73 -15.06
CA ILE A 929 -23.95 -12.32 -15.14
C ILE A 929 -23.56 -12.40 -16.62
N PRO A 930 -22.64 -11.54 -17.07
CA PRO A 930 -22.26 -11.49 -18.47
C PRO A 930 -21.33 -12.64 -18.82
N VAL A 931 -21.60 -13.32 -19.94
CA VAL A 931 -20.79 -14.45 -20.41
C VAL A 931 -19.38 -14.05 -20.82
N ASP A 932 -19.25 -12.89 -21.45
CA ASP A 932 -17.98 -12.31 -21.89
C ASP A 932 -17.06 -11.94 -20.73
N LEU A 933 -17.56 -11.20 -19.73
CA LEU A 933 -16.78 -10.82 -18.54
C LEU A 933 -16.16 -12.06 -17.86
N ASN A 934 -16.97 -13.09 -17.66
CA ASN A 934 -16.53 -14.31 -16.99
C ASN A 934 -15.57 -15.13 -17.85
N ALA A 935 -15.73 -15.11 -19.18
CA ALA A 935 -14.75 -15.69 -20.10
C ALA A 935 -13.40 -14.94 -20.04
N PHE A 936 -13.41 -13.60 -20.01
CA PHE A 936 -12.17 -12.79 -19.93
C PHE A 936 -11.41 -13.01 -18.62
N LEU A 937 -12.11 -13.04 -17.49
CA LEU A 937 -11.50 -13.33 -16.18
C LEU A 937 -10.97 -14.76 -16.12
N CYS A 938 -11.74 -15.75 -16.58
CA CYS A 938 -11.28 -17.13 -16.63
C CYS A 938 -10.02 -17.28 -17.49
N ARG A 939 -9.96 -16.58 -18.64
CA ARG A 939 -8.76 -16.55 -19.49
C ARG A 939 -7.58 -15.93 -18.76
N SER A 940 -7.81 -14.84 -18.05
CA SER A 940 -6.78 -14.18 -17.25
C SER A 940 -6.21 -15.12 -16.18
N PHE A 941 -7.05 -15.91 -15.50
CA PHE A 941 -6.58 -16.91 -14.52
C PHE A 941 -5.72 -18.00 -15.17
N LEU A 942 -6.10 -18.50 -16.36
CA LEU A 942 -5.30 -19.46 -17.12
C LEU A 942 -3.94 -18.88 -17.55
N ILE A 943 -3.91 -17.60 -17.93
CA ILE A 943 -2.67 -16.89 -18.27
C ILE A 943 -1.78 -16.71 -17.03
N MET A 944 -2.35 -16.30 -15.89
CA MET A 944 -1.61 -16.16 -14.64
C MET A 944 -1.02 -17.50 -14.18
N HIS A 945 -1.77 -18.59 -14.32
CA HIS A 945 -1.26 -19.94 -14.11
C HIS A 945 -0.05 -20.23 -15.00
N SER A 946 -0.12 -19.91 -16.30
CA SER A 946 0.99 -20.08 -17.25
C SER A 946 2.21 -19.24 -16.87
N PHE A 947 2.03 -17.97 -16.51
CA PHE A 947 3.11 -17.09 -16.07
C PHE A 947 3.83 -17.62 -14.83
N TYR A 948 3.08 -18.00 -13.80
CA TYR A 948 3.69 -18.56 -12.58
C TYR A 948 4.33 -19.93 -12.80
N THR A 949 3.81 -20.73 -13.74
CA THR A 949 4.46 -21.97 -14.19
C THR A 949 5.81 -21.65 -14.85
N LYS A 950 5.88 -20.64 -15.72
CA LYS A 950 7.14 -20.15 -16.32
C LYS A 950 8.14 -19.67 -15.26
N PHE A 951 7.67 -19.06 -14.17
CA PHE A 951 8.52 -18.64 -13.05
C PHE A 951 8.92 -19.77 -12.08
N ARG A 952 8.42 -21.00 -12.30
CA ARG A 952 8.59 -22.15 -11.39
C ARG A 952 8.01 -21.92 -9.99
N ASN A 953 7.02 -21.03 -9.85
CA ASN A 953 6.28 -20.83 -8.61
C ASN A 953 5.02 -21.73 -8.62
N LYS A 954 5.17 -22.95 -8.11
CA LYS A 954 4.11 -23.96 -8.13
C LYS A 954 2.89 -23.56 -7.31
N GLU A 955 3.08 -22.91 -6.17
CA GLU A 955 2.00 -22.52 -5.27
C GLU A 955 1.07 -21.51 -5.93
N ARG A 956 1.62 -20.40 -6.45
CA ARG A 956 0.83 -19.38 -7.16
C ARG A 956 0.24 -19.93 -8.45
N ALA A 957 0.97 -20.77 -9.18
CA ALA A 957 0.44 -21.42 -10.37
C ALA A 957 -0.79 -22.28 -10.03
N ASN A 958 -0.76 -23.05 -8.94
CA ASN A 958 -1.88 -23.88 -8.51
C ASN A 958 -3.08 -23.04 -8.06
N TYR A 959 -2.85 -21.94 -7.34
CA TYR A 959 -3.92 -21.01 -6.95
C TYR A 959 -4.71 -20.51 -8.16
N TRP A 960 -4.01 -20.00 -9.18
CA TRP A 960 -4.67 -19.48 -10.39
C TRP A 960 -5.34 -20.58 -11.21
N LEU A 961 -4.78 -21.80 -11.23
CA LEU A 961 -5.42 -22.94 -11.86
C LEU A 961 -6.72 -23.36 -11.16
N GLN A 962 -6.75 -23.33 -9.82
CA GLN A 962 -7.96 -23.60 -9.05
C GLN A 962 -9.04 -22.56 -9.36
N LYS A 963 -8.68 -21.27 -9.35
CA LYS A 963 -9.60 -20.18 -9.75
C LYS A 963 -10.15 -20.35 -11.16
N ALA A 964 -9.30 -20.70 -12.12
CA ALA A 964 -9.74 -20.99 -13.48
C ALA A 964 -10.75 -22.15 -13.53
N LYS A 965 -10.49 -23.25 -12.81
CA LYS A 965 -11.41 -24.41 -12.76
C LYS A 965 -12.75 -24.09 -12.10
N GLU A 966 -12.75 -23.27 -11.05
CA GLU A 966 -13.96 -22.75 -10.42
C GLU A 966 -14.81 -21.96 -11.42
N TRP A 967 -14.18 -21.04 -12.16
CA TRP A 967 -14.85 -20.23 -13.18
C TRP A 967 -15.35 -21.06 -14.36
N GLN A 968 -14.55 -22.01 -14.87
CA GLN A 968 -14.96 -22.91 -15.95
C GLN A 968 -16.21 -23.72 -15.57
N ARG A 969 -16.33 -24.14 -14.31
CA ARG A 969 -17.53 -24.82 -13.80
C ARG A 969 -18.74 -23.88 -13.82
N GLY A 970 -18.58 -22.64 -13.37
CA GLY A 970 -19.64 -21.63 -13.43
C GLY A 970 -20.08 -21.32 -14.86
N ILE A 971 -19.14 -21.14 -15.79
CA ILE A 971 -19.41 -20.93 -17.22
C ILE A 971 -20.19 -22.13 -17.80
N LYS A 972 -19.82 -23.35 -17.45
CA LYS A 972 -20.52 -24.56 -17.90
C LYS A 972 -21.92 -24.68 -17.32
N ASP A 973 -22.07 -24.58 -16.00
CA ASP A 973 -23.31 -24.96 -15.31
C ASP A 973 -24.35 -23.81 -15.31
N LEU A 974 -23.91 -22.54 -15.36
CA LEU A 974 -24.79 -21.37 -15.38
C LEU A 974 -25.03 -20.83 -16.79
N LEU A 975 -23.98 -20.75 -17.60
CA LEU A 975 -24.00 -19.95 -18.84
C LEU A 975 -24.16 -20.82 -20.09
N TYR A 976 -23.67 -22.06 -20.12
CA TYR A 976 -23.83 -22.93 -21.29
C TYR A 976 -25.24 -23.52 -21.37
N ASN A 977 -25.82 -23.51 -22.57
CA ASN A 977 -27.08 -24.18 -22.87
C ASN A 977 -26.85 -25.37 -23.80
N GLU A 978 -27.05 -26.58 -23.30
CA GLU A 978 -26.80 -27.82 -24.06
C GLU A 978 -27.76 -27.99 -25.27
N GLU A 979 -28.98 -27.45 -25.20
CA GLU A 979 -29.99 -27.56 -26.27
C GLU A 979 -29.64 -26.67 -27.46
N ASP A 980 -29.33 -25.39 -27.19
CA ASP A 980 -28.93 -24.43 -28.23
C ASP A 980 -27.47 -24.57 -28.63
N GLY A 981 -26.66 -25.26 -27.82
CA GLY A 981 -25.25 -25.51 -28.08
C GLY A 981 -24.34 -24.30 -27.91
N ILE A 982 -24.78 -23.26 -27.20
CA ILE A 982 -24.08 -21.98 -27.02
C ILE A 982 -24.17 -21.48 -25.57
N TRP A 983 -23.36 -20.49 -25.20
CA TRP A 983 -23.47 -19.80 -23.90
C TRP A 983 -24.40 -18.60 -23.97
N TYR A 984 -25.04 -18.27 -22.85
CA TYR A 984 -25.90 -17.10 -22.66
C TYR A 984 -25.54 -16.38 -21.37
N ASP A 985 -25.89 -15.10 -21.30
CA ASP A 985 -25.91 -14.36 -20.04
C ASP A 985 -26.93 -14.99 -19.07
N PHE A 986 -26.69 -14.86 -17.77
CA PHE A 986 -27.60 -15.38 -16.73
C PHE A 986 -28.28 -14.26 -15.96
N ASP A 987 -29.60 -14.34 -15.86
CA ASP A 987 -30.43 -13.43 -15.08
C ASP A 987 -30.47 -13.89 -13.62
N ILE A 988 -29.92 -13.08 -12.72
CA ILE A 988 -29.78 -13.42 -11.30
C ILE A 988 -31.14 -13.50 -10.60
N GLU A 989 -32.08 -12.62 -10.96
CA GLU A 989 -33.38 -12.53 -10.27
C GLU A 989 -34.34 -13.61 -10.75
N LEU A 990 -34.43 -13.84 -12.06
CA LEU A 990 -35.28 -14.90 -12.62
C LEU A 990 -34.64 -16.28 -12.55
N ARG A 991 -33.32 -16.36 -12.28
CA ARG A 991 -32.52 -17.58 -12.25
C ARG A 991 -32.60 -18.39 -13.56
N ILE A 992 -32.67 -17.69 -14.69
CA ILE A 992 -32.74 -18.29 -16.03
C ILE A 992 -31.66 -17.71 -16.94
N GLN A 993 -31.32 -18.45 -17.99
CA GLN A 993 -30.47 -17.97 -19.07
C GLN A 993 -31.25 -16.99 -19.97
N ARG A 994 -30.63 -15.87 -20.34
CA ARG A 994 -31.16 -14.92 -21.31
C ARG A 994 -30.86 -15.41 -22.72
N LYS A 995 -31.75 -16.27 -23.26
CA LYS A 995 -31.60 -16.96 -24.54
C LYS A 995 -31.76 -16.04 -25.77
N HIS A 996 -30.87 -15.06 -25.91
CA HIS A 996 -30.81 -14.11 -27.02
C HIS A 996 -29.46 -14.21 -27.73
N PHE A 997 -29.47 -13.97 -29.05
CA PHE A 997 -28.24 -13.92 -29.84
C PHE A 997 -27.47 -12.64 -29.56
N TYR A 998 -26.24 -12.78 -29.08
CA TYR A 998 -25.21 -11.75 -29.09
C TYR A 998 -23.87 -12.39 -29.51
N PRO A 999 -22.94 -11.63 -30.11
CA PRO A 999 -21.60 -12.14 -30.37
C PRO A 999 -20.81 -12.54 -29.10
N SER A 1000 -21.14 -11.95 -27.95
CA SER A 1000 -20.56 -12.30 -26.66
C SER A 1000 -20.82 -13.76 -26.25
N ASN A 1001 -21.89 -14.39 -26.76
CA ASN A 1001 -22.18 -15.81 -26.57
C ASN A 1001 -21.01 -16.72 -27.01
N PHE A 1002 -20.13 -16.24 -27.89
CA PHE A 1002 -18.95 -16.95 -28.40
C PHE A 1002 -17.66 -16.64 -27.62
N ALA A 1003 -17.70 -15.74 -26.62
CA ALA A 1003 -16.53 -15.36 -25.84
C ALA A 1003 -15.85 -16.56 -25.13
N PRO A 1004 -16.57 -17.55 -24.55
CA PRO A 1004 -15.93 -18.75 -24.02
C PRO A 1004 -15.20 -19.56 -25.10
N LEU A 1005 -15.78 -19.65 -26.31
CA LEU A 1005 -15.16 -20.33 -27.44
C LEU A 1005 -13.86 -19.63 -27.87
N TRP A 1006 -13.90 -18.30 -27.99
CA TRP A 1006 -12.77 -17.45 -28.35
C TRP A 1006 -11.64 -17.48 -27.32
N THR A 1007 -11.99 -17.43 -26.03
CA THR A 1007 -11.01 -17.45 -24.93
C THR A 1007 -10.46 -18.83 -24.61
N GLY A 1008 -11.12 -19.90 -25.05
CA GLY A 1008 -10.75 -21.27 -24.71
C GLY A 1008 -11.06 -21.61 -23.25
N THR A 1009 -12.14 -21.06 -22.69
CA THR A 1009 -12.49 -21.19 -21.26
C THR A 1009 -13.51 -22.30 -20.99
N TYR A 1010 -13.31 -23.43 -21.67
CA TYR A 1010 -14.09 -24.67 -21.56
C TYR A 1010 -13.13 -25.87 -21.49
N ASP A 1011 -13.65 -27.09 -21.30
CA ASP A 1011 -12.81 -28.30 -21.30
C ASP A 1011 -12.27 -28.54 -22.72
N PRO A 1012 -10.94 -28.59 -22.94
CA PRO A 1012 -10.38 -28.81 -24.27
C PRO A 1012 -10.88 -30.07 -25.00
N LYS A 1013 -11.39 -31.07 -24.27
CA LYS A 1013 -12.01 -32.28 -24.86
C LYS A 1013 -13.30 -31.97 -25.62
N ASP A 1014 -13.99 -30.89 -25.26
CA ASP A 1014 -15.27 -30.50 -25.85
C ASP A 1014 -15.08 -29.61 -27.10
N THR A 1015 -13.85 -29.24 -27.47
CA THR A 1015 -13.54 -28.31 -28.57
C THR A 1015 -14.28 -28.62 -29.87
N VAL A 1016 -14.23 -29.87 -30.34
CA VAL A 1016 -14.89 -30.29 -31.59
C VAL A 1016 -16.40 -30.19 -31.47
N LYS A 1017 -16.99 -30.70 -30.38
CA LYS A 1017 -18.44 -30.64 -30.11
C LYS A 1017 -18.91 -29.18 -30.10
N LEU A 1018 -18.22 -28.33 -29.36
CA LEU A 1018 -18.56 -26.91 -29.19
C LEU A 1018 -18.42 -26.15 -30.50
N GLY A 1019 -17.39 -26.43 -31.32
CA GLY A 1019 -17.23 -25.84 -32.64
C GLY A 1019 -18.36 -26.20 -33.61
N THR A 1020 -18.76 -27.48 -33.66
CA THR A 1020 -19.90 -27.94 -34.48
C THR A 1020 -21.22 -27.30 -34.01
N ASN A 1021 -21.44 -27.26 -32.69
CA ASN A 1021 -22.64 -26.64 -32.10
C ASN A 1021 -22.72 -25.14 -32.39
N ALA A 1022 -21.61 -24.42 -32.18
CA ALA A 1022 -21.52 -22.98 -32.44
C ALA A 1022 -21.76 -22.65 -33.93
N THR A 1023 -21.25 -23.50 -34.84
CA THR A 1023 -21.50 -23.39 -36.29
C THR A 1023 -22.98 -23.57 -36.61
N SER A 1024 -23.60 -24.61 -36.04
CA SER A 1024 -25.04 -24.88 -36.20
C SER A 1024 -25.91 -23.74 -35.65
N TYR A 1025 -25.49 -23.12 -34.55
CA TYR A 1025 -26.15 -21.96 -33.96
C TYR A 1025 -26.13 -20.74 -34.92
N LEU A 1026 -24.99 -20.44 -35.56
CA LEU A 1026 -24.91 -19.38 -36.57
C LEU A 1026 -25.77 -19.67 -37.81
N HIS A 1027 -25.89 -20.94 -38.21
CA HIS A 1027 -26.81 -21.34 -39.28
C HIS A 1027 -28.28 -21.16 -38.90
N LYS A 1028 -28.66 -21.52 -37.67
CA LYS A 1028 -30.02 -21.32 -37.12
C LYS A 1028 -30.45 -19.85 -37.16
N TYR A 1029 -29.55 -18.92 -36.86
CA TYR A 1029 -29.79 -17.48 -36.94
C TYR A 1029 -29.55 -16.88 -38.32
N GLU A 1030 -29.24 -17.72 -39.32
CA GLU A 1030 -29.01 -17.32 -40.70
C GLU A 1030 -28.01 -16.14 -40.82
N ILE A 1031 -26.95 -16.14 -40.02
CA ILE A 1031 -25.97 -15.04 -39.93
C ILE A 1031 -25.38 -14.69 -41.30
N MET A 1032 -25.38 -15.64 -42.23
CA MET A 1032 -24.96 -15.42 -43.60
C MET A 1032 -25.86 -14.45 -44.40
N LYS A 1033 -27.06 -14.08 -43.94
CA LYS A 1033 -27.91 -13.05 -44.57
C LYS A 1033 -27.41 -11.62 -44.36
N TYR A 1034 -26.64 -11.38 -43.29
CA TYR A 1034 -26.11 -10.05 -42.97
C TYR A 1034 -24.81 -9.81 -43.75
N VAL A 1035 -24.95 -9.21 -44.93
CA VAL A 1035 -23.87 -9.08 -45.93
C VAL A 1035 -22.78 -8.06 -45.57
N GLY A 1036 -23.04 -7.17 -44.61
CA GLY A 1036 -22.09 -6.15 -44.17
C GLY A 1036 -21.26 -6.56 -42.96
N GLY A 1037 -21.64 -7.62 -42.23
CA GLY A 1037 -20.97 -8.10 -41.02
C GLY A 1037 -21.93 -8.87 -40.12
N ILE A 1038 -21.43 -9.43 -39.02
CA ILE A 1038 -22.26 -10.10 -38.01
C ILE A 1038 -22.92 -9.01 -37.14
N PRO A 1039 -24.26 -9.00 -37.03
CA PRO A 1039 -24.95 -8.00 -36.25
C PRO A 1039 -24.70 -8.19 -34.75
N THR A 1040 -24.74 -7.08 -34.02
CA THR A 1040 -24.51 -7.05 -32.56
C THR A 1040 -25.64 -7.73 -31.80
N SER A 1041 -26.87 -7.60 -32.30
CA SER A 1041 -28.05 -8.28 -31.78
C SER A 1041 -29.04 -8.58 -32.92
N MET A 1042 -30.17 -9.17 -32.58
CA MET A 1042 -31.27 -9.45 -33.52
C MET A 1042 -32.43 -8.44 -33.40
N VAL A 1043 -32.24 -7.34 -32.67
CA VAL A 1043 -33.29 -6.37 -32.36
C VAL A 1043 -32.85 -4.99 -32.79
N GLU A 1044 -33.73 -4.24 -33.46
CA GLU A 1044 -33.50 -2.84 -33.82
C GLU A 1044 -34.05 -1.94 -32.70
N THR A 1045 -33.15 -1.38 -31.89
CA THR A 1045 -33.50 -0.49 -30.77
C THR A 1045 -33.26 0.99 -31.07
N GLY A 1046 -32.42 1.29 -32.07
CA GLY A 1046 -31.85 2.62 -32.29
C GLY A 1046 -30.58 2.89 -31.47
N GLU A 1047 -30.25 2.02 -30.52
CA GLU A 1047 -29.00 2.08 -29.77
C GLU A 1047 -27.83 1.52 -30.58
N GLN A 1048 -26.61 1.91 -30.22
CA GLN A 1048 -25.44 1.61 -31.05
C GLN A 1048 -24.94 0.16 -30.96
N TRP A 1049 -25.21 -0.56 -29.85
CA TRP A 1049 -24.82 -1.96 -29.67
C TRP A 1049 -25.99 -2.92 -29.95
N ASP A 1050 -26.69 -2.70 -31.06
CA ASP A 1050 -27.82 -3.50 -31.54
C ASP A 1050 -27.90 -3.48 -33.08
N LEU A 1051 -28.84 -4.24 -33.66
CA LEU A 1051 -29.10 -4.20 -35.10
C LEU A 1051 -29.51 -2.77 -35.53
N PRO A 1052 -28.97 -2.21 -36.64
CA PRO A 1052 -28.23 -2.88 -37.71
C PRO A 1052 -26.71 -2.92 -37.53
N ASN A 1053 -26.15 -2.53 -36.38
CA ASN A 1053 -24.71 -2.33 -36.26
C ASN A 1053 -23.91 -3.63 -36.07
N ALA A 1054 -22.70 -3.62 -36.61
CA ALA A 1054 -21.64 -4.60 -36.45
C ALA A 1054 -20.36 -3.90 -35.98
N TRP A 1055 -19.73 -4.43 -34.94
CA TRP A 1055 -18.49 -3.89 -34.35
C TRP A 1055 -17.32 -4.84 -34.55
N ALA A 1056 -16.14 -4.29 -34.86
CA ALA A 1056 -14.95 -5.05 -35.19
C ALA A 1056 -14.55 -6.06 -34.09
N PRO A 1057 -14.48 -5.70 -32.79
CA PRO A 1057 -14.19 -6.67 -31.71
C PRO A 1057 -15.12 -7.90 -31.72
N LEU A 1058 -16.40 -7.68 -32.00
CA LEU A 1058 -17.41 -8.73 -31.99
C LEU A 1058 -17.27 -9.68 -33.18
N GLN A 1059 -16.83 -9.16 -34.33
CA GLN A 1059 -16.47 -10.00 -35.48
C GLN A 1059 -15.31 -10.93 -35.11
N ALA A 1060 -14.27 -10.36 -34.49
CA ALA A 1060 -13.07 -11.10 -34.10
C ALA A 1060 -13.38 -12.23 -33.09
N ILE A 1061 -14.24 -11.97 -32.10
CA ILE A 1061 -14.65 -12.96 -31.11
C ILE A 1061 -15.28 -14.19 -31.79
N ILE A 1062 -16.20 -14.00 -32.73
CA ILE A 1062 -16.84 -15.14 -33.42
C ILE A 1062 -15.85 -15.81 -34.37
N ILE A 1063 -15.19 -15.03 -35.25
CA ILE A 1063 -14.32 -15.57 -36.31
C ILE A 1063 -13.17 -16.38 -35.69
N PHE A 1064 -12.43 -15.81 -34.74
CA PHE A 1064 -11.33 -16.51 -34.08
C PHE A 1064 -11.80 -17.56 -33.08
N GLY A 1065 -13.03 -17.44 -32.54
CA GLY A 1065 -13.65 -18.50 -31.75
C GLY A 1065 -13.85 -19.76 -32.58
N LEU A 1066 -14.47 -19.65 -33.75
CA LEU A 1066 -14.67 -20.77 -34.69
C LEU A 1066 -13.33 -21.31 -35.21
N GLU A 1067 -12.41 -20.44 -35.59
CA GLU A 1067 -11.14 -20.84 -36.19
C GLU A 1067 -10.29 -21.71 -35.25
N LYS A 1068 -10.30 -21.41 -33.94
CA LYS A 1068 -9.59 -22.17 -32.91
C LYS A 1068 -10.13 -23.58 -32.65
N THR A 1069 -11.31 -23.92 -33.18
CA THR A 1069 -11.93 -25.23 -32.93
C THR A 1069 -11.38 -26.34 -33.81
N GLU A 1070 -10.66 -25.99 -34.89
CA GLU A 1070 -10.14 -26.92 -35.89
C GLU A 1070 -11.20 -27.81 -36.57
N VAL A 1071 -12.49 -27.46 -36.40
CA VAL A 1071 -13.60 -28.10 -37.12
C VAL A 1071 -13.64 -27.55 -38.55
N PRO A 1072 -13.52 -28.38 -39.60
CA PRO A 1072 -13.41 -27.89 -40.98
C PRO A 1072 -14.55 -26.95 -41.40
N GLU A 1073 -15.79 -27.30 -41.06
CA GLU A 1073 -16.97 -26.47 -41.35
C GLU A 1073 -16.94 -25.12 -40.61
N ALA A 1074 -16.52 -25.14 -39.34
CA ALA A 1074 -16.38 -23.92 -38.53
C ALA A 1074 -15.29 -23.00 -39.09
N GLN A 1075 -14.15 -23.55 -39.51
CA GLN A 1075 -13.05 -22.80 -40.13
C GLN A 1075 -13.43 -22.25 -41.51
N GLU A 1076 -14.20 -23.01 -42.30
CA GLU A 1076 -14.73 -22.52 -43.57
C GLU A 1076 -15.71 -21.34 -43.36
N LEU A 1077 -16.60 -21.46 -42.36
CA LEU A 1077 -17.51 -20.39 -41.99
C LEU A 1077 -16.75 -19.17 -41.46
N ALA A 1078 -15.76 -19.35 -40.59
CA ALA A 1078 -14.91 -18.29 -40.07
C ALA A 1078 -14.24 -17.50 -41.21
N LYS A 1079 -13.67 -18.21 -42.18
CA LYS A 1079 -13.08 -17.61 -43.38
C LYS A 1079 -14.11 -16.81 -44.20
N LYS A 1080 -15.29 -17.38 -44.45
CA LYS A 1080 -16.37 -16.67 -45.19
C LYS A 1080 -16.82 -15.39 -44.48
N LEU A 1081 -16.94 -15.43 -43.16
CA LEU A 1081 -17.30 -14.27 -42.34
C LEU A 1081 -16.19 -13.21 -42.38
N SER A 1082 -14.92 -13.62 -42.28
CA SER A 1082 -13.76 -12.73 -42.43
C SER A 1082 -13.70 -12.08 -43.82
N ASP A 1083 -13.85 -12.86 -44.90
CA ASP A 1083 -13.82 -12.36 -46.27
C ASP A 1083 -14.94 -11.32 -46.51
N ARG A 1084 -16.14 -11.60 -46.00
CA ARG A 1084 -17.27 -10.67 -46.09
C ARG A 1084 -17.00 -9.37 -45.35
N TRP A 1085 -16.58 -9.47 -44.08
CA TRP A 1085 -16.28 -8.31 -43.26
C TRP A 1085 -15.23 -7.43 -43.94
N LEU A 1086 -14.11 -8.04 -44.35
CA LEU A 1086 -13.05 -7.34 -45.07
C LEU A 1086 -13.56 -6.68 -46.35
N GLN A 1087 -14.35 -7.36 -47.18
CA GLN A 1087 -14.90 -6.76 -48.41
C GLN A 1087 -15.83 -5.58 -48.12
N SER A 1088 -16.68 -5.68 -47.09
CA SER A 1088 -17.56 -4.57 -46.68
C SER A 1088 -16.74 -3.34 -46.27
N LEU A 1089 -15.68 -3.54 -45.50
CA LEU A 1089 -14.83 -2.45 -45.03
C LEU A 1089 -14.00 -1.84 -46.16
N ILE A 1090 -13.47 -2.67 -47.07
CA ILE A 1090 -12.81 -2.19 -48.29
C ILE A 1090 -13.76 -1.29 -49.08
N LYS A 1091 -15.01 -1.72 -49.26
CA LYS A 1091 -16.00 -0.94 -50.01
C LYS A 1091 -16.29 0.41 -49.33
N VAL A 1092 -16.51 0.42 -48.01
CA VAL A 1092 -16.69 1.69 -47.27
C VAL A 1092 -15.50 2.61 -47.44
N THR A 1093 -14.27 2.10 -47.30
CA THR A 1093 -13.05 2.92 -47.40
C THR A 1093 -12.78 3.38 -48.84
N GLU A 1094 -13.16 2.60 -49.86
CA GLU A 1094 -13.12 3.06 -51.26
C GLU A 1094 -14.09 4.22 -51.51
N ASP A 1095 -15.27 4.19 -50.88
CA ASP A 1095 -16.31 5.20 -51.08
C ASP A 1095 -16.11 6.47 -50.23
N THR A 1096 -15.51 6.34 -49.04
CA THR A 1096 -15.43 7.42 -48.04
C THR A 1096 -14.01 7.88 -47.72
N HIS A 1097 -13.00 7.07 -48.07
CA HIS A 1097 -11.60 7.21 -47.64
C HIS A 1097 -11.36 7.11 -46.12
N GLU A 1098 -12.36 6.63 -45.36
CA GLU A 1098 -12.31 6.56 -43.90
C GLU A 1098 -12.50 5.12 -43.39
N PHE A 1099 -12.07 4.89 -42.15
CA PHE A 1099 -12.43 3.72 -41.35
C PHE A 1099 -13.29 4.18 -40.17
N PHE A 1100 -14.35 3.43 -39.86
CA PHE A 1100 -15.35 3.83 -38.87
C PHE A 1100 -15.27 2.99 -37.61
N GLU A 1101 -15.84 3.50 -36.53
CA GLU A 1101 -15.99 2.77 -35.27
C GLU A 1101 -16.88 1.52 -35.42
N LYS A 1102 -17.95 1.62 -36.23
CA LYS A 1102 -19.00 0.61 -36.42
C LYS A 1102 -19.55 0.61 -37.85
N TYR A 1103 -20.09 -0.53 -38.27
CA TYR A 1103 -20.55 -0.77 -39.65
C TYR A 1103 -21.99 -1.30 -39.69
N ASN A 1104 -22.65 -1.20 -40.83
CA ASN A 1104 -23.99 -1.75 -41.01
C ASN A 1104 -23.91 -3.24 -41.39
N ALA A 1105 -24.51 -4.12 -40.60
CA ALA A 1105 -24.55 -5.56 -40.82
C ALA A 1105 -25.46 -5.97 -41.99
N GLN A 1106 -26.56 -5.23 -42.22
CA GLN A 1106 -27.55 -5.53 -43.26
C GLN A 1106 -27.10 -5.05 -44.65
N LEU A 1107 -26.32 -3.97 -44.71
CA LEU A 1107 -25.93 -3.30 -45.95
C LEU A 1107 -24.42 -3.43 -46.18
N HIS A 1108 -24.05 -4.04 -47.30
CA HIS A 1108 -22.65 -4.15 -47.70
C HIS A 1108 -22.07 -2.77 -48.03
N GLY A 1109 -20.89 -2.45 -47.50
CA GLY A 1109 -20.21 -1.20 -47.85
C GLY A 1109 -20.78 0.04 -47.16
N MET A 1110 -21.49 -0.11 -46.02
CA MET A 1110 -22.07 1.01 -45.27
C MET A 1110 -21.54 1.05 -43.83
N TYR A 1111 -21.31 2.26 -43.30
CA TYR A 1111 -21.01 2.47 -41.88
C TYR A 1111 -22.29 2.43 -41.03
N GLY A 1112 -22.14 2.21 -39.72
CA GLY A 1112 -23.27 2.11 -38.77
C GLY A 1112 -23.71 3.46 -38.20
N GLY A 1113 -24.71 3.45 -37.31
CA GLY A 1113 -25.26 4.67 -36.68
C GLY A 1113 -25.88 4.41 -35.31
N GLY A 1114 -26.73 5.33 -34.83
CA GLY A 1114 -27.44 5.17 -33.55
C GLY A 1114 -26.61 5.46 -32.29
N GLY A 1115 -27.28 5.43 -31.13
CA GLY A 1115 -26.72 5.80 -29.83
C GLY A 1115 -26.72 7.31 -29.53
N GLU A 1116 -25.95 7.72 -28.52
CA GLU A 1116 -25.98 9.07 -27.95
C GLU A 1116 -25.07 10.10 -28.69
N TYR A 1117 -24.24 9.68 -29.64
CA TYR A 1117 -23.30 10.57 -30.35
C TYR A 1117 -23.12 10.21 -31.84
N GLU A 1118 -22.56 11.16 -32.62
CA GLU A 1118 -22.30 10.99 -34.06
C GLU A 1118 -21.22 9.94 -34.33
N VAL A 1119 -21.29 9.23 -35.47
CA VAL A 1119 -20.31 8.18 -35.80
C VAL A 1119 -18.87 8.72 -35.89
N GLN A 1120 -17.90 7.96 -35.38
CA GLN A 1120 -16.48 8.34 -35.32
C GLN A 1120 -15.62 7.63 -36.40
N THR A 1121 -14.49 8.25 -36.79
CA THR A 1121 -13.57 7.72 -37.83
C THR A 1121 -12.12 7.53 -37.33
N GLY A 1122 -11.31 6.86 -38.16
CA GLY A 1122 -9.90 6.51 -37.89
C GLY A 1122 -9.71 5.33 -36.92
N PHE A 1123 -10.76 4.58 -36.60
CA PHE A 1123 -10.93 3.96 -35.30
C PHE A 1123 -9.98 2.78 -34.95
N GLY A 1124 -9.33 2.86 -33.78
CA GLY A 1124 -8.23 2.00 -33.33
C GLY A 1124 -8.54 0.50 -33.27
N TRP A 1125 -9.69 0.08 -32.71
CA TRP A 1125 -10.02 -1.35 -32.72
C TRP A 1125 -10.30 -1.90 -34.12
N THR A 1126 -10.74 -1.06 -35.06
CA THR A 1126 -11.14 -1.48 -36.41
C THR A 1126 -9.84 -1.79 -37.14
N ASN A 1127 -8.87 -0.90 -36.97
CA ASN A 1127 -7.51 -1.07 -37.48
C ASN A 1127 -6.86 -2.32 -36.89
N GLY A 1128 -6.93 -2.49 -35.57
CA GLY A 1128 -6.37 -3.64 -34.86
C GLY A 1128 -6.92 -4.98 -35.32
N VAL A 1129 -8.25 -5.13 -35.30
CA VAL A 1129 -8.95 -6.36 -35.70
C VAL A 1129 -8.72 -6.68 -37.17
N LEU A 1130 -8.78 -5.69 -38.06
CA LEU A 1130 -8.55 -5.94 -39.49
C LEU A 1130 -7.13 -6.39 -39.76
N LEU A 1131 -6.13 -5.82 -39.09
CA LEU A 1131 -4.75 -6.27 -39.20
C LEU A 1131 -4.61 -7.72 -38.70
N GLU A 1132 -5.29 -8.10 -37.62
CA GLU A 1132 -5.31 -9.47 -37.10
C GLU A 1132 -5.93 -10.46 -38.11
N LEU A 1133 -7.09 -10.13 -38.70
CA LEU A 1133 -7.73 -10.94 -39.73
C LEU A 1133 -6.87 -11.07 -40.98
N ILE A 1134 -6.23 -9.98 -41.43
CA ILE A 1134 -5.34 -9.97 -42.59
C ILE A 1134 -4.10 -10.83 -42.34
N ASP A 1135 -3.45 -10.68 -41.19
CA ASP A 1135 -2.28 -11.49 -40.83
C ASP A 1135 -2.64 -12.98 -40.77
N HIS A 1136 -3.77 -13.33 -40.16
CA HIS A 1136 -4.19 -14.73 -40.05
C HIS A 1136 -4.52 -15.37 -41.41
N PHE A 1137 -5.47 -14.79 -42.16
CA PHE A 1137 -6.01 -15.43 -43.37
C PHE A 1137 -5.21 -15.16 -44.65
N PHE A 1138 -4.44 -14.07 -44.73
CA PHE A 1138 -3.71 -13.68 -45.94
C PHE A 1138 -2.19 -13.81 -45.82
N VAL A 1139 -1.65 -13.97 -44.61
CA VAL A 1139 -0.21 -14.16 -44.37
C VAL A 1139 0.10 -15.57 -43.85
N LYS A 1140 -0.40 -15.96 -42.67
CA LYS A 1140 -0.04 -17.22 -42.01
C LYS A 1140 -0.62 -18.47 -42.69
N LYS A 1141 -1.94 -18.56 -42.83
CA LYS A 1141 -2.60 -19.76 -43.37
C LYS A 1141 -2.21 -20.08 -44.82
N LYS A 1142 -1.95 -19.03 -45.62
CA LYS A 1142 -1.49 -19.19 -47.01
C LYS A 1142 -0.03 -19.70 -47.13
N GLN A 1143 0.74 -19.71 -46.04
CA GLN A 1143 2.06 -20.35 -45.97
C GLN A 1143 1.98 -21.82 -45.54
N GLU A 1144 0.89 -22.26 -44.90
CA GLU A 1144 0.65 -23.66 -44.53
C GLU A 1144 0.01 -24.45 -45.69
N ASP A 1145 -0.77 -23.78 -46.55
CA ASP A 1145 -1.36 -24.36 -47.78
C ASP A 1145 -0.36 -24.48 -48.96
N LEU A 1146 0.86 -23.90 -48.85
CA LEU A 1146 1.94 -23.91 -49.85
C LEU A 1146 3.07 -24.83 -49.40
#